data_AF-A0A1Y1ITF5-F1
#
_entry.id   AF-A0A1Y1ITF5-F1
#
_cell.length_a   1.000
_cell.length_b   1.000
_cell.length_c   1.000
_cell.angle_alpha   90.00
_cell.angle_beta   90.00
_cell.angle_gamma   90.00
#
_symmetry.space_group_name_H-M   'P 1'
#
loop_
_entity.id
_entity.type
_entity.pdbx_description
1 polymer ?
#
loop_
_entity_poly.entity_id
_entity_poly.type
_entity_poly.pdbx_seq_one_letter_code
_entity_poly.pdbx_strand_id
1 'polypeptide(L)'
;EVTSEVDEWGQTWYFRFAPAQAAFQESLMPPGAFIASRDDKTGGSKMYTAFKSTQTFEEYTARMAADCRTPHLHEILLASDASWLYSDLDYTSRADDPQDFLERRQHLHHLLEHFCTHIMQLPPGLLQPLEVAASHGALSHGLYKCSVHEVWKGVSFSDLEARTEFKSAFSHFLDHPPAELARSAEFIGYMKPDSGKREQISDDSVYSRNPNWRTLRSSKLGSTRILCPDESSSERVSDHLIGVRDEQELARAHKIDVRPLQEYNAAAGGGGASSRAAQGRVSDRQIPVRYSSKQHEPLERDLGPEERARLLRCCQQDHPGAMLGRIEQPCPGVFCVHICSPPESRTCCIAGRTHTSEGNGQYLVYRRRRPAEAAYKCFSPSCQLPRYAVSQKRPRLMMEPDHIVKTGYVHSRSRAYLDAEASSASALSRRPSVGPRNYSLPTEMRPYPTVKIHSETLRTLLVKANKGVGKSKAGTAYLVEMLEKNPSASCVVIAGNVALADKHLEELHRAGLTDFVLYSDVEPSYIEDERIVICINSLPRLNSLDKDIVYMDEIDMTLGNLNSDVMRDRRSVFMALHAMLRVARIVVGLDANVDSPRVTEWLQAVRPNALMHAIWNTGVRASERTATIWPMPSSGKLEDRFAPIINQILDEVEAGQNIWVASTSRTFIEQLERAFGAIFTGTDKTLLTFHGGKTSAEDKEQLRQAVADPDRYMVAHCMGYSPTIGPGVSQEAQHYHRGVGIALNRPNDGPDVFTFTQMLQRVRDGGDIDIYYMEIPAPKFVPSTKEGVFRAIERQDAELHALVKPSEVLDFLERPGKRPVCDRESATCIVYANNVLARYQSITNYVGILTKDLEQQGFRVVNRLAEPLDDADEQGGPERSGDLDPDASLSDDQWREAYCISPTEYYKIKEKRRKLKGVSELEQKQVDIYHYANEVYKVNYKQINHTFLTTYCNETAKRMYLNYRRFQRSAYIDVQAEWENELSEANDVLPTKDYLKIRDQAKHRVVFAYRLLAEMLQIDPGNFDRLQLGAAYHVSEKNLQAAYSKLIEPNLYTAKLRYEIKQKVKRDENGRPMMTEALKRNVVKAILEKGLGLRFVEVPGKKSNNEFVKEHEFSPELWKEVHATYGPVV
;
A
#
# COMPACT_ATOMS: atom_id res chain seq x y z
N GLU A 1 -25.09 7.21 23.25
CA GLU A 1 -24.68 7.52 24.63
C GLU A 1 -23.30 8.15 24.60
N VAL A 2 -23.05 9.15 25.44
CA VAL A 2 -21.72 9.75 25.59
C VAL A 2 -20.97 8.94 26.64
N THR A 3 -19.87 8.30 26.27
CA THR A 3 -19.01 7.60 27.23
C THR A 3 -18.08 8.61 27.91
N SER A 4 -18.22 8.73 29.22
CA SER A 4 -17.39 9.56 30.09
C SER A 4 -17.04 8.83 31.38
N GLU A 5 -15.86 9.12 31.91
CA GLU A 5 -15.37 8.71 33.22
C GLU A 5 -15.29 9.95 34.12
N VAL A 6 -15.49 9.80 35.43
CA VAL A 6 -15.14 10.85 36.41
C VAL A 6 -13.98 10.32 37.22
N ASP A 7 -12.87 11.07 37.28
CA ASP A 7 -11.71 10.66 38.07
C ASP A 7 -11.90 10.93 39.58
N GLU A 8 -10.97 10.42 40.38
CA GLU A 8 -11.00 10.54 41.84
C GLU A 8 -10.95 11.98 42.39
N TRP A 9 -10.55 12.96 41.57
CA TRP A 9 -10.57 14.38 41.94
C TRP A 9 -11.82 15.11 41.43
N GLY A 10 -12.75 14.39 40.80
CA GLY A 10 -14.04 14.89 40.32
C GLY A 10 -14.02 15.46 38.91
N GLN A 11 -12.94 15.27 38.13
CA GLN A 11 -12.84 15.79 36.77
C GLN A 11 -13.44 14.79 35.76
N THR A 12 -14.37 15.26 34.91
CA THR A 12 -15.04 14.42 33.91
C THR A 12 -14.24 14.30 32.63
N TRP A 13 -13.83 13.09 32.26
CA TRP A 13 -13.04 12.77 31.08
C TRP A 13 -13.86 12.02 30.03
N TYR A 14 -13.87 12.52 28.80
CA TYR A 14 -14.61 11.96 27.67
C TYR A 14 -13.68 11.16 26.75
N PHE A 15 -14.10 9.97 26.32
CA PHE A 15 -13.32 9.12 25.39
C PHE A 15 -13.25 9.65 23.94
N ARG A 16 -13.88 10.79 23.66
CA ARG A 16 -13.90 11.45 22.34
C ARG A 16 -13.83 12.96 22.52
N PHE A 17 -13.18 13.64 21.59
CA PHE A 17 -13.03 15.10 21.62
C PHE A 17 -14.36 15.84 21.43
N ALA A 18 -15.21 15.40 20.49
CA ALA A 18 -16.45 16.11 20.17
C ALA A 18 -17.41 16.28 21.37
N PRO A 19 -17.66 15.28 22.24
CA PRO A 19 -18.40 15.49 23.49
C PRO A 19 -17.75 16.48 24.47
N ALA A 20 -16.42 16.48 24.61
CA ALA A 20 -15.72 17.46 25.46
C ALA A 20 -15.82 18.88 24.89
N GLN A 21 -15.73 19.02 23.56
CA GLN A 21 -15.91 20.29 22.86
C GLN A 21 -17.36 20.79 22.94
N ALA A 22 -18.35 19.91 22.78
CA ALA A 22 -19.77 20.24 22.95
C ALA A 22 -20.04 20.69 24.39
N ALA A 23 -19.57 19.95 25.41
CA ALA A 23 -19.69 20.34 26.80
C ALA A 23 -19.01 21.70 27.09
N PHE A 24 -17.84 21.96 26.49
CA PHE A 24 -17.14 23.25 26.58
C PHE A 24 -17.95 24.42 25.99
N GLN A 25 -18.63 24.19 24.85
CA GLN A 25 -19.45 25.19 24.16
C GLN A 25 -20.82 25.39 24.82
N GLU A 26 -21.48 24.32 25.24
CA GLU A 26 -22.81 24.34 25.89
C GLU A 26 -22.77 24.93 27.30
N SER A 27 -21.66 24.75 28.04
CA SER A 27 -21.56 25.16 29.45
C SER A 27 -21.32 26.66 29.66
N LEU A 28 -21.28 27.49 28.60
CA LEU A 28 -20.92 28.92 28.65
C LEU A 28 -19.67 29.16 29.50
N MET A 29 -18.61 28.42 29.20
CA MET A 29 -17.38 28.41 30.02
C MET A 29 -16.79 29.81 30.14
N PRO A 30 -16.27 30.19 31.33
CA PRO A 30 -15.78 31.54 31.59
C PRO A 30 -14.50 31.85 30.79
N PRO A 31 -14.14 33.14 30.64
CA PRO A 31 -12.84 33.54 30.09
C PRO A 31 -11.68 32.82 30.79
N GLY A 32 -10.70 32.36 30.02
CA GLY A 32 -9.56 31.57 30.51
C GLY A 32 -9.82 30.07 30.69
N ALA A 33 -11.02 29.57 30.40
CA ALA A 33 -11.29 28.14 30.28
C ALA A 33 -10.62 27.54 29.03
N PHE A 34 -10.26 26.25 29.09
CA PHE A 34 -9.64 25.53 27.97
C PHE A 34 -9.88 24.02 28.02
N ILE A 35 -9.58 23.32 26.92
CA ILE A 35 -9.67 21.87 26.82
C ILE A 35 -8.29 21.26 27.04
N ALA A 36 -8.22 20.16 27.80
CA ALA A 36 -7.03 19.35 27.98
C ALA A 36 -7.27 17.91 27.51
N SER A 37 -6.21 17.17 27.22
CA SER A 37 -6.25 15.71 27.05
C SER A 37 -5.28 14.98 27.99
N ARG A 38 -5.60 13.72 28.30
CA ARG A 38 -4.70 12.76 28.95
C ARG A 38 -4.59 11.50 28.11
N ASP A 39 -3.42 10.88 28.09
CA ASP A 39 -3.26 9.55 27.50
C ASP A 39 -3.85 8.48 28.44
N ASP A 40 -4.63 7.56 27.89
CA ASP A 40 -5.26 6.44 28.61
C ASP A 40 -4.25 5.30 28.85
N LYS A 41 -4.44 4.59 29.98
CA LYS A 41 -3.51 3.59 30.53
C LYS A 41 -3.31 2.38 29.61
N THR A 42 -4.24 2.12 28.69
CA THR A 42 -4.19 1.00 27.74
C THR A 42 -4.22 1.48 26.29
N GLY A 43 -3.03 1.75 25.74
CA GLY A 43 -2.81 1.79 24.28
C GLY A 43 -2.69 3.18 23.62
N GLY A 44 -2.58 4.27 24.38
CA GLY A 44 -2.35 5.61 23.80
C GLY A 44 -3.59 6.29 23.22
N SER A 45 -4.78 5.76 23.48
CA SER A 45 -6.03 6.47 23.30
C SER A 45 -6.03 7.75 24.14
N LYS A 46 -6.55 8.87 23.62
CA LYS A 46 -6.69 10.12 24.39
C LYS A 46 -8.09 10.26 24.98
N MET A 47 -8.16 10.66 26.25
CA MET A 47 -9.37 11.19 26.87
C MET A 47 -9.29 12.71 26.94
N TYR A 48 -10.43 13.38 26.93
CA TYR A 48 -10.54 14.84 26.81
C TYR A 48 -11.37 15.42 27.95
N THR A 49 -11.00 16.60 28.45
CA THR A 49 -11.76 17.30 29.50
C THR A 49 -11.65 18.81 29.34
N ALA A 50 -12.47 19.56 30.06
CA ALA A 50 -12.43 21.02 30.09
C ALA A 50 -12.12 21.54 31.50
N PHE A 51 -11.14 22.44 31.60
CA PHE A 51 -10.82 23.17 32.83
C PHE A 51 -11.46 24.57 32.76
N LYS A 52 -11.99 25.03 33.89
CA LYS A 52 -12.71 26.33 33.98
C LYS A 52 -11.75 27.52 34.01
N SER A 53 -10.53 27.32 34.47
CA SER A 53 -9.46 28.32 34.46
C SER A 53 -8.09 27.65 34.55
N THR A 54 -7.03 28.39 34.24
CA THR A 54 -5.64 28.00 34.51
C THR A 54 -5.44 27.59 35.98
N GLN A 55 -5.99 28.34 36.95
CA GLN A 55 -5.92 27.99 38.36
C GLN A 55 -6.52 26.61 38.67
N THR A 56 -7.70 26.26 38.11
CA THR A 56 -8.29 24.93 38.34
C THR A 56 -7.43 23.80 37.77
N PHE A 57 -6.66 24.07 36.72
CA PHE A 57 -5.70 23.12 36.17
C PHE A 57 -4.42 23.02 37.03
N GLU A 58 -3.91 24.13 37.54
CA GLU A 58 -2.78 24.13 38.49
C GLU A 58 -3.13 23.34 39.76
N GLU A 59 -4.30 23.56 40.35
CA GLU A 59 -4.80 22.80 41.50
C GLU A 59 -4.93 21.30 41.20
N TYR A 60 -5.40 20.93 40.00
CA TYR A 60 -5.50 19.54 39.55
C TYR A 60 -4.11 18.89 39.41
N THR A 61 -3.17 19.54 38.72
CA THR A 61 -1.80 19.03 38.56
C THR A 61 -1.04 18.94 39.90
N ALA A 62 -1.28 19.86 40.83
CA ALA A 62 -0.72 19.81 42.17
C ALA A 62 -1.22 18.60 42.98
N ARG A 63 -2.51 18.25 42.89
CA ARG A 63 -3.07 17.03 43.50
C ARG A 63 -2.45 15.76 42.90
N MET A 64 -2.34 15.69 41.57
CA MET A 64 -1.68 14.56 40.90
C MET A 64 -0.23 14.36 41.36
N ALA A 65 0.51 15.46 41.53
CA ALA A 65 1.90 15.44 42.00
C ALA A 65 2.00 14.99 43.47
N ALA A 66 1.09 15.45 44.34
CA ALA A 66 1.02 15.01 45.74
C ALA A 66 0.74 13.50 45.87
N ASP A 67 -0.11 12.95 45.00
CA ASP A 67 -0.41 11.51 44.91
C ASP A 67 0.69 10.71 44.17
N CYS A 68 1.87 11.30 43.94
CA CYS A 68 3.03 10.71 43.27
C CYS A 68 2.74 10.14 41.86
N ARG A 69 1.75 10.70 41.14
CA ARG A 69 1.39 10.28 39.78
C ARG A 69 2.03 11.20 38.76
N THR A 70 2.70 10.62 37.76
CA THR A 70 3.18 11.37 36.59
C THR A 70 2.04 11.55 35.58
N PRO A 71 1.56 12.78 35.32
CA PRO A 71 0.53 13.00 34.31
C PRO A 71 1.03 12.78 32.88
N HIS A 72 0.11 12.41 31.99
CA HIS A 72 0.27 12.49 30.54
C HIS A 72 -0.61 13.62 29.97
N LEU A 73 -0.62 14.78 30.64
CA LEU A 73 -1.53 15.89 30.33
C LEU A 73 -1.01 16.75 29.18
N HIS A 74 -1.94 17.17 28.34
CA HIS A 74 -1.71 18.05 27.21
C HIS A 74 -2.76 19.16 27.15
N GLU A 75 -2.38 20.39 26.83
CA GLU A 75 -3.32 21.44 26.43
C GLU A 75 -3.86 21.13 25.01
N ILE A 76 -5.11 21.52 24.74
CA ILE A 76 -5.68 21.63 23.41
C ILE A 76 -6.15 23.07 23.18
N LEU A 77 -5.77 23.60 22.03
CA LEU A 77 -6.09 24.92 21.53
C LEU A 77 -7.13 24.77 20.43
N LEU A 78 -8.25 25.49 20.54
CA LEU A 78 -9.27 25.49 19.50
C LEU A 78 -8.82 26.35 18.31
N ALA A 79 -9.48 26.18 17.17
CA ALA A 79 -9.18 26.97 15.97
C ALA A 79 -9.40 28.49 16.19
N SER A 80 -10.30 28.85 17.11
CA SER A 80 -10.63 30.21 17.54
C SER A 80 -9.76 30.77 18.66
N ASP A 81 -8.94 29.95 19.32
CA ASP A 81 -8.19 30.40 20.48
C ASP A 81 -6.96 31.21 20.05
N ALA A 82 -6.72 32.33 20.73
CA ALA A 82 -5.47 33.06 20.64
C ALA A 82 -4.33 32.27 21.30
N SER A 83 -3.11 32.40 20.79
CA SER A 83 -1.93 31.71 21.32
C SER A 83 -0.67 32.55 21.29
N TRP A 84 0.22 32.30 22.23
CA TRP A 84 1.59 32.79 22.18
C TRP A 84 2.36 32.23 20.97
N LEU A 85 3.47 32.87 20.61
CA LEU A 85 4.50 32.26 19.79
C LEU A 85 5.15 31.10 20.57
N TYR A 86 5.38 29.97 19.89
CA TYR A 86 5.78 28.71 20.54
C TYR A 86 6.73 27.85 19.68
N SER A 87 7.67 27.13 20.31
CA SER A 87 8.51 26.12 19.63
C SER A 87 8.58 24.83 20.45
N ASP A 88 8.37 23.70 19.78
CA ASP A 88 8.72 22.37 20.30
C ASP A 88 10.03 21.96 19.61
N LEU A 89 11.08 21.77 20.41
CA LEU A 89 12.43 21.47 19.96
C LEU A 89 12.79 20.03 20.33
N ASP A 90 13.04 19.17 19.34
CA ASP A 90 13.34 17.76 19.52
C ASP A 90 14.65 17.37 18.79
N TYR A 91 15.69 17.07 19.57
CA TYR A 91 17.01 16.67 19.08
C TYR A 91 17.42 15.30 19.65
N THR A 92 17.96 14.42 18.81
CA THR A 92 18.37 13.07 19.20
C THR A 92 19.83 12.82 18.82
N SER A 93 20.65 12.46 19.80
CA SER A 93 22.10 12.24 19.70
C SER A 93 22.49 10.83 20.16
N ARG A 94 23.72 10.41 19.89
CA ARG A 94 24.26 9.11 20.34
C ARG A 94 24.70 9.08 21.81
N ALA A 95 24.95 10.25 22.39
CA ALA A 95 25.38 10.47 23.76
C ALA A 95 24.80 11.80 24.26
N ASP A 96 24.87 12.04 25.57
CA ASP A 96 24.53 13.34 26.14
C ASP A 96 25.53 14.39 25.64
N ASP A 97 25.05 15.31 24.80
CA ASP A 97 25.80 16.44 24.25
C ASP A 97 24.92 17.70 24.36
N PRO A 98 24.92 18.36 25.52
CA PRO A 98 24.11 19.55 25.74
C PRO A 98 24.66 20.77 24.99
N GLN A 99 25.93 20.77 24.58
CA GLN A 99 26.57 21.90 23.90
C GLN A 99 26.14 21.97 22.43
N ASP A 100 26.17 20.85 21.69
CA ASP A 100 25.65 20.81 20.32
C ASP A 100 24.16 21.20 20.29
N PHE A 101 23.34 20.71 21.23
CA PHE A 101 21.94 21.13 21.30
C PHE A 101 21.76 22.63 21.61
N LEU A 102 22.58 23.19 22.51
CA LEU A 102 22.52 24.61 22.88
C LEU A 102 22.96 25.52 21.71
N GLU A 103 24.03 25.18 20.98
CA GLU A 103 24.47 25.92 19.79
C GLU A 103 23.38 25.91 18.70
N ARG A 104 22.74 24.76 18.46
CA ARG A 104 21.60 24.64 17.52
C ARG A 104 20.40 25.49 17.94
N ARG A 105 20.07 25.51 19.24
CA ARG A 105 19.00 26.34 19.83
C ARG A 105 19.29 27.84 19.63
N GLN A 106 20.52 28.29 19.90
CA GLN A 106 20.96 29.67 19.65
C GLN A 106 20.85 30.07 18.16
N HIS A 107 21.25 29.18 17.24
CA HIS A 107 21.09 29.44 15.81
C HIS A 107 19.62 29.53 15.36
N LEU A 108 18.71 28.73 15.95
CA LEU A 108 17.27 28.88 15.71
C LEU A 108 16.73 30.20 16.26
N HIS A 109 17.14 30.63 17.46
CA HIS A 109 16.73 31.92 18.02
C HIS A 109 17.16 33.09 17.15
N HIS A 110 18.38 33.07 16.61
CA HIS A 110 18.88 34.09 15.68
C HIS A 110 18.07 34.13 14.36
N LEU A 111 17.67 32.96 13.83
CA LEU A 111 16.79 32.88 12.66
C LEU A 111 15.38 33.44 12.97
N LEU A 112 14.82 33.08 14.13
CA LEU A 112 13.50 33.51 14.56
C LEU A 112 13.46 35.02 14.84
N GLU A 113 14.46 35.57 15.52
CA GLU A 113 14.57 37.01 15.78
C GLU A 113 14.62 37.81 14.46
N HIS A 114 15.46 37.40 13.52
CA HIS A 114 15.54 38.06 12.23
C HIS A 114 14.23 37.93 11.43
N PHE A 115 13.58 36.76 11.44
CA PHE A 115 12.27 36.59 10.81
C PHE A 115 11.20 37.51 11.44
N CYS A 116 11.17 37.58 12.77
CA CYS A 116 10.27 38.45 13.50
C CYS A 116 10.50 39.93 13.19
N THR A 117 11.76 40.40 13.16
CA THR A 117 12.06 41.81 12.89
C THR A 117 11.91 42.19 11.41
N HIS A 118 12.32 41.34 10.47
CA HIS A 118 12.40 41.71 9.05
C HIS A 118 11.21 41.23 8.20
N ILE A 119 10.58 40.10 8.54
CA ILE A 119 9.41 39.58 7.80
C ILE A 119 8.11 39.94 8.53
N MET A 120 8.01 39.69 9.83
CA MET A 120 6.82 40.03 10.63
C MET A 120 6.78 41.51 11.07
N GLN A 121 7.85 42.26 10.85
CA GLN A 121 7.98 43.68 11.20
C GLN A 121 7.76 43.98 12.70
N LEU A 122 8.07 43.02 13.57
CA LEU A 122 7.99 43.17 15.01
C LEU A 122 9.13 44.07 15.54
N PRO A 123 8.86 44.95 16.53
CA PRO A 123 9.89 45.69 17.24
C PRO A 123 11.05 44.80 17.74
N PRO A 124 12.32 45.20 17.56
CA PRO A 124 13.46 44.47 18.11
C PRO A 124 13.36 44.32 19.64
N GLY A 125 13.81 43.17 20.16
CA GLY A 125 13.78 42.87 21.60
C GLY A 125 12.42 42.43 22.16
N LEU A 126 11.38 42.28 21.34
CA LEU A 126 10.04 41.87 21.77
C LEU A 126 9.93 40.38 22.15
N LEU A 127 10.90 39.54 21.76
CA LEU A 127 10.92 38.10 22.01
C LEU A 127 11.46 37.71 23.40
N GLN A 128 11.31 38.57 24.42
CA GLN A 128 11.74 38.29 25.80
C GLN A 128 10.79 38.93 26.83
N PRO A 129 10.56 38.32 28.01
CA PRO A 129 11.11 37.03 28.46
C PRO A 129 10.44 35.82 27.81
N LEU A 130 11.08 34.65 27.92
CA LEU A 130 10.59 33.39 27.35
C LEU A 130 10.52 32.31 28.43
N GLU A 131 9.45 31.52 28.44
CA GLU A 131 9.24 30.43 29.38
C GLU A 131 9.71 29.11 28.73
N VAL A 132 10.63 28.42 29.39
CA VAL A 132 11.30 27.21 28.89
C VAL A 132 10.93 26.03 29.76
N ALA A 133 10.50 24.94 29.14
CA ALA A 133 10.43 23.65 29.80
C ALA A 133 11.20 22.57 29.04
N ALA A 134 12.01 21.81 29.75
CA ALA A 134 12.96 20.84 29.22
C ALA A 134 12.66 19.41 29.69
N SER A 135 13.04 18.42 28.87
CA SER A 135 12.79 17.00 29.12
C SER A 135 13.91 16.14 28.50
N HIS A 136 15.14 16.45 28.89
CA HIS A 136 16.35 15.74 28.45
C HIS A 136 16.42 14.32 29.04
N GLY A 137 17.17 13.43 28.39
CA GLY A 137 17.54 12.13 28.96
C GLY A 137 17.69 10.99 27.95
N ALA A 138 18.17 9.86 28.45
CA ALA A 138 18.35 8.64 27.67
C ALA A 138 17.02 8.00 27.24
N LEU A 139 17.04 7.39 26.06
CA LEU A 139 15.98 6.54 25.53
C LEU A 139 16.28 5.06 25.80
N SER A 140 15.25 4.22 25.80
CA SER A 140 15.34 2.77 26.10
C SER A 140 16.27 1.96 25.18
N HIS A 141 16.69 2.52 24.06
CA HIS A 141 17.57 1.92 23.05
C HIS A 141 18.95 2.59 22.98
N GLY A 142 19.37 3.30 24.04
CA GLY A 142 20.74 3.80 24.21
C GLY A 142 21.10 5.10 23.50
N LEU A 143 20.13 5.76 22.84
CA LEU A 143 20.29 7.13 22.34
C LEU A 143 19.93 8.15 23.43
N TYR A 144 20.39 9.39 23.29
CA TYR A 144 20.00 10.51 24.14
C TYR A 144 19.05 11.44 23.39
N LYS A 145 18.06 11.99 24.08
CA LYS A 145 17.10 12.93 23.46
C LYS A 145 16.92 14.18 24.30
N CYS A 146 17.21 15.32 23.66
CA CYS A 146 16.84 16.64 24.13
C CYS A 146 15.45 16.99 23.60
N SER A 147 14.59 17.46 24.50
CA SER A 147 13.23 17.93 24.17
C SER A 147 12.99 19.22 24.95
N VAL A 148 12.77 20.35 24.27
CA VAL A 148 12.55 21.66 24.91
C VAL A 148 11.32 22.34 24.30
N HIS A 149 10.48 22.88 25.17
CA HIS A 149 9.28 23.64 24.86
C HIS A 149 9.59 25.11 25.20
N GLU A 150 9.34 26.03 24.26
CA GLU A 150 9.60 27.48 24.45
C GLU A 150 8.34 28.29 24.17
N VAL A 151 7.88 29.09 25.14
CA VAL A 151 6.73 29.99 25.01
C VAL A 151 7.21 31.45 25.09
N TRP A 152 6.96 32.23 24.05
CA TRP A 152 7.28 33.66 24.02
C TRP A 152 6.05 34.48 24.39
N LYS A 153 5.91 34.77 25.69
CA LYS A 153 4.88 35.69 26.19
C LYS A 153 5.10 37.10 25.64
N GLY A 154 4.00 37.78 25.32
CA GLY A 154 4.01 39.14 24.77
C GLY A 154 3.84 39.23 23.24
N VAL A 155 3.92 38.13 22.49
CA VAL A 155 3.62 38.10 21.04
C VAL A 155 2.57 37.04 20.76
N SER A 156 1.43 37.42 20.16
CA SER A 156 0.26 36.52 20.03
C SER A 156 -0.33 36.41 18.61
N PHE A 157 -0.76 35.20 18.27
CA PHE A 157 -1.65 34.89 17.16
C PHE A 157 -3.11 34.96 17.64
N SER A 158 -4.04 35.46 16.81
CA SER A 158 -5.46 35.45 17.19
C SER A 158 -6.16 34.10 17.06
N ASP A 159 -5.69 33.25 16.15
CA ASP A 159 -6.44 32.10 15.66
C ASP A 159 -5.55 31.14 14.85
N LEU A 160 -6.15 30.08 14.32
CA LEU A 160 -5.48 29.07 13.49
C LEU A 160 -5.00 29.58 12.14
N GLU A 161 -5.65 30.60 11.55
CA GLU A 161 -5.24 31.16 10.25
C GLU A 161 -3.91 31.89 10.42
N ALA A 162 -3.82 32.78 11.42
CA ALA A 162 -2.59 33.49 11.77
C ALA A 162 -1.42 32.53 12.07
N ARG A 163 -1.69 31.44 12.81
CA ARG A 163 -0.71 30.36 13.07
C ARG A 163 -0.27 29.65 11.79
N THR A 164 -1.19 29.37 10.86
CA THR A 164 -0.91 28.64 9.62
C THR A 164 -0.11 29.47 8.62
N GLU A 165 -0.38 30.78 8.56
CA GLU A 165 0.39 31.72 7.74
C GLU A 165 1.82 31.89 8.27
N PHE A 166 2.00 32.07 9.58
CA PHE A 166 3.33 32.13 10.22
C PHE A 166 4.14 30.88 9.94
N LYS A 167 3.55 29.71 10.20
CA LYS A 167 4.14 28.41 9.93
C LYS A 167 4.65 28.31 8.48
N SER A 168 3.81 28.66 7.52
CA SER A 168 4.14 28.57 6.09
C SER A 168 5.28 29.51 5.72
N ALA A 169 5.23 30.76 6.19
CA ALA A 169 6.24 31.78 5.92
C ALA A 169 7.58 31.48 6.62
N PHE A 170 7.54 31.01 7.87
CA PHE A 170 8.74 30.65 8.60
C PHE A 170 9.41 29.41 8.01
N SER A 171 8.64 28.37 7.63
CA SER A 171 9.19 27.22 6.89
C SER A 171 9.86 27.66 5.58
N HIS A 172 9.22 28.53 4.80
CA HIS A 172 9.82 29.05 3.57
C HIS A 172 11.11 29.85 3.83
N PHE A 173 11.15 30.65 4.89
CA PHE A 173 12.34 31.39 5.32
C PHE A 173 13.48 30.49 5.79
N LEU A 174 13.18 29.38 6.47
CA LEU A 174 14.19 28.39 6.87
C LEU A 174 14.76 27.60 5.67
N ASP A 175 13.95 27.37 4.63
CA ASP A 175 14.41 26.77 3.36
C ASP A 175 15.21 27.77 2.50
N HIS A 176 14.91 29.07 2.59
CA HIS A 176 15.50 30.16 1.80
C HIS A 176 15.97 31.34 2.67
N PRO A 177 16.93 31.13 3.59
CA PRO A 177 17.41 32.17 4.49
C PRO A 177 18.20 33.24 3.73
N PRO A 178 18.21 34.50 4.20
CA PRO A 178 19.18 35.51 3.77
C PRO A 178 20.62 35.00 3.84
N ALA A 179 21.50 35.50 2.96
CA ALA A 179 22.86 34.98 2.80
C ALA A 179 23.69 35.07 4.09
N GLU A 180 23.46 36.12 4.89
CA GLU A 180 24.02 36.36 6.22
C GLU A 180 23.57 35.33 7.28
N LEU A 181 22.43 34.66 7.07
CA LEU A 181 21.85 33.67 7.98
C LEU A 181 21.99 32.22 7.49
N ALA A 182 22.50 32.00 6.27
CA ALA A 182 22.67 30.67 5.69
C ALA A 182 23.41 29.70 6.64
N ARG A 183 24.43 30.18 7.37
CA ARG A 183 25.13 29.37 8.38
C ARG A 183 24.20 28.95 9.53
N SER A 184 23.38 29.84 10.08
CA SER A 184 22.43 29.48 11.15
C SER A 184 21.42 28.43 10.69
N ALA A 185 20.95 28.52 9.44
CA ALA A 185 20.03 27.54 8.86
C ALA A 185 20.64 26.14 8.66
N GLU A 186 21.97 26.03 8.52
CA GLU A 186 22.66 24.74 8.49
C GLU A 186 22.62 24.04 9.87
N PHE A 187 22.77 24.79 10.97
CA PHE A 187 22.80 24.25 12.33
C PHE A 187 21.44 23.69 12.80
N ILE A 188 20.32 24.26 12.39
CA ILE A 188 19.00 23.75 12.79
C ILE A 188 18.66 22.39 12.17
N GLY A 189 19.43 21.89 11.19
CA GLY A 189 19.28 20.56 10.60
C GLY A 189 20.30 19.54 11.12
N TYR A 190 19.86 18.34 11.46
CA TYR A 190 20.72 17.25 11.92
C TYR A 190 20.36 15.90 11.28
N MET A 191 21.29 14.93 11.35
CA MET A 191 21.06 13.56 10.90
C MET A 191 20.74 12.68 12.11
N LYS A 192 19.51 12.18 12.17
CA LYS A 192 19.02 11.42 13.33
C LYS A 192 19.72 10.04 13.43
N PRO A 193 20.32 9.68 14.58
CA PRO A 193 21.17 8.49 14.68
C PRO A 193 20.51 7.14 14.43
N ASP A 194 19.20 7.02 14.66
CA ASP A 194 18.41 5.77 14.55
C ASP A 194 18.00 5.43 13.11
N SER A 195 17.79 6.44 12.28
CA SER A 195 17.06 6.36 11.02
C SER A 195 17.83 6.91 9.83
N GLY A 196 18.94 7.63 10.07
CA GLY A 196 19.73 8.27 9.03
C GLY A 196 18.95 9.31 8.22
N LYS A 197 17.84 9.82 8.76
CA LYS A 197 17.04 10.88 8.14
C LYS A 197 17.56 12.24 8.59
N ARG A 198 17.55 13.22 7.67
CA ARG A 198 17.71 14.63 8.02
C ARG A 198 16.41 15.12 8.64
N GLU A 199 16.47 15.59 9.88
CA GLU A 199 15.39 16.27 10.60
C GLU A 199 15.83 17.69 10.94
N GLN A 200 14.88 18.59 11.20
CA GLN A 200 15.15 19.88 11.84
C GLN A 200 14.98 19.72 13.35
N ILE A 201 15.64 20.57 14.14
CA ILE A 201 15.46 20.57 15.60
C ILE A 201 14.09 21.08 16.04
N SER A 202 13.37 21.83 15.19
CA SER A 202 12.06 22.43 15.50
C SER A 202 10.93 21.66 14.80
N ASP A 203 9.87 21.33 15.53
CA ASP A 203 8.67 20.70 14.99
C ASP A 203 7.63 21.77 14.61
N ASP A 204 7.47 22.02 13.30
CA ASP A 204 6.49 22.98 12.78
C ASP A 204 5.03 22.51 13.01
N SER A 205 4.79 21.23 13.29
CA SER A 205 3.46 20.62 13.36
C SER A 205 2.62 21.16 14.52
N VAL A 206 3.26 21.81 15.49
CA VAL A 206 2.66 22.56 16.60
C VAL A 206 1.70 23.66 16.13
N TYR A 207 1.83 24.15 14.90
CA TYR A 207 0.93 25.14 14.28
C TYR A 207 -0.18 24.52 13.40
N SER A 208 -0.43 23.22 13.50
CA SER A 208 -1.51 22.55 12.77
C SER A 208 -2.88 22.68 13.48
N ARG A 209 -3.92 22.02 12.96
CA ARG A 209 -5.29 22.09 13.51
C ARG A 209 -5.47 21.13 14.69
N ASN A 210 -5.96 21.63 15.82
CA ASN A 210 -6.17 20.91 17.08
C ASN A 210 -4.94 20.09 17.58
N PRO A 211 -3.72 20.67 17.66
CA PRO A 211 -2.57 20.00 18.25
C PRO A 211 -2.78 19.74 19.75
N ASN A 212 -1.94 18.87 20.33
CA ASN A 212 -1.93 18.56 21.76
C ASN A 212 -0.54 18.89 22.31
N TRP A 213 -0.43 19.85 23.22
CA TRP A 213 0.85 20.29 23.75
C TRP A 213 1.07 19.77 25.16
N ARG A 214 2.11 18.96 25.37
CA ARG A 214 2.46 18.42 26.68
C ARG A 214 2.68 19.56 27.68
N THR A 215 1.96 19.53 28.80
CA THR A 215 2.05 20.56 29.84
C THR A 215 3.25 20.34 30.75
N LEU A 216 3.65 21.38 31.48
CA LEU A 216 4.63 21.28 32.56
C LEU A 216 4.25 20.15 33.53
N ARG A 217 5.26 19.46 34.08
CA ARG A 217 5.18 18.30 34.98
C ARG A 217 4.57 17.02 34.37
N SER A 218 4.25 17.01 33.07
CA SER A 218 3.78 15.82 32.33
C SER A 218 4.89 15.07 31.59
N SER A 219 4.70 13.78 31.34
CA SER A 219 5.52 12.96 30.45
C SER A 219 4.73 12.46 29.24
N LYS A 220 5.40 12.08 28.14
CA LYS A 220 4.75 11.39 27.00
C LYS A 220 4.50 9.92 27.41
N LEU A 221 3.37 9.31 27.03
CA LEU A 221 3.09 7.90 27.36
C LEU A 221 4.25 6.97 26.93
N GLY A 222 4.70 6.10 27.84
CA GLY A 222 5.86 5.23 27.63
C GLY A 222 7.24 5.90 27.81
N SER A 223 7.29 7.19 28.15
CA SER A 223 8.52 7.91 28.53
C SER A 223 8.48 8.28 30.01
N THR A 224 9.54 7.95 30.74
CA THR A 224 9.75 8.40 32.13
C THR A 224 10.24 9.85 32.23
N ARG A 225 10.69 10.45 31.12
CA ARG A 225 11.16 11.85 31.07
C ARG A 225 9.97 12.80 31.24
N ILE A 226 9.96 13.51 32.37
CA ILE A 226 9.00 14.56 32.72
C ILE A 226 9.43 15.87 32.05
N LEU A 227 8.48 16.76 31.75
CA LEU A 227 8.73 18.13 31.31
C LEU A 227 8.87 19.05 32.53
N CYS A 228 10.08 19.55 32.78
CA CYS A 228 10.42 20.40 33.94
C CYS A 228 10.76 21.83 33.47
N PRO A 229 10.54 22.88 34.28
CA PRO A 229 10.95 24.23 33.91
C PRO A 229 12.50 24.33 33.89
N ASP A 230 13.03 25.20 33.05
CA ASP A 230 14.45 25.61 33.08
C ASP A 230 14.72 26.57 34.24
N GLU A 231 15.98 26.75 34.67
CA GLU A 231 16.33 27.48 35.90
C GLU A 231 15.86 28.95 35.91
N SER A 232 15.69 29.56 34.74
CA SER A 232 15.24 30.96 34.56
C SER A 232 13.73 31.11 34.34
N SER A 233 12.96 30.03 34.37
CA SER A 233 11.54 30.01 33.99
C SER A 233 10.61 29.69 35.15
N SER A 234 9.35 30.09 35.03
CA SER A 234 8.34 29.93 36.09
C SER A 234 8.06 28.46 36.41
N GLU A 235 7.92 28.10 37.68
CA GLU A 235 7.49 26.76 38.09
C GLU A 235 5.98 26.49 37.87
N ARG A 236 5.22 27.53 37.52
CA ARG A 236 3.76 27.51 37.39
C ARG A 236 3.34 26.93 36.05
N VAL A 237 2.43 25.96 36.08
CA VAL A 237 1.96 25.31 34.85
C VAL A 237 1.25 26.32 33.93
N SER A 238 0.59 27.33 34.48
CA SER A 238 -0.11 28.36 33.70
C SER A 238 0.81 29.20 32.82
N ASP A 239 2.06 29.42 33.23
CA ASP A 239 3.00 30.26 32.49
C ASP A 239 3.59 29.56 31.25
N HIS A 240 3.52 28.22 31.21
CA HIS A 240 3.94 27.37 30.10
C HIS A 240 2.78 26.91 29.20
N LEU A 241 1.57 27.46 29.39
CA LEU A 241 0.45 27.24 28.47
C LEU A 241 0.62 28.11 27.22
N ILE A 242 0.17 27.59 26.09
CA ILE A 242 0.38 28.17 24.76
C ILE A 242 -0.83 28.97 24.32
N GLY A 243 -2.04 28.57 24.73
CA GLY A 243 -3.21 29.41 24.58
C GLY A 243 -3.12 30.64 25.49
N VAL A 244 -3.50 31.82 24.99
CA VAL A 244 -3.57 33.01 25.83
C VAL A 244 -4.84 32.94 26.67
N ARG A 245 -4.70 32.75 27.99
CA ARG A 245 -5.83 32.51 28.90
C ARG A 245 -6.16 33.69 29.82
N ASP A 246 -5.33 34.73 29.87
CA ASP A 246 -5.60 36.00 30.57
C ASP A 246 -5.88 37.11 29.54
N GLU A 247 -7.05 37.75 29.64
CA GLU A 247 -7.45 38.85 28.76
C GLU A 247 -6.55 40.09 28.92
N GLN A 248 -5.98 40.33 30.11
CA GLN A 248 -5.04 41.41 30.34
C GLN A 248 -3.67 41.13 29.72
N GLU A 249 -3.19 39.88 29.76
CA GLU A 249 -2.00 39.48 29.01
C GLU A 249 -2.25 39.61 27.51
N LEU A 250 -3.41 39.16 27.01
CA LEU A 250 -3.80 39.29 25.60
C LEU A 250 -3.89 40.76 25.14
N ALA A 251 -4.42 41.65 25.98
CA ALA A 251 -4.55 43.07 25.68
C ALA A 251 -3.21 43.83 25.72
N ARG A 252 -2.21 43.31 26.45
CA ARG A 252 -0.84 43.84 26.47
C ARG A 252 0.06 43.22 25.39
N ALA A 253 -0.32 42.06 24.87
CA ALA A 253 0.42 41.35 23.83
C ALA A 253 0.43 42.11 22.51
N HIS A 254 1.56 42.07 21.82
CA HIS A 254 1.63 42.47 20.42
C HIS A 254 0.96 41.38 19.57
N LYS A 255 -0.27 41.66 19.12
CA LYS A 255 -0.95 40.81 18.15
C LYS A 255 -0.23 40.87 16.81
N ILE A 256 0.15 39.71 16.29
CA ILE A 256 0.79 39.56 14.99
C ILE A 256 -0.16 40.01 13.88
N ASP A 257 0.31 40.93 13.02
CA ASP A 257 -0.34 41.22 11.74
C ASP A 257 -0.03 40.07 10.77
N VAL A 258 -1.08 39.52 10.16
CA VAL A 258 -0.98 38.38 9.24
C VAL A 258 -0.62 38.87 7.82
N ARG A 259 -0.79 40.16 7.51
CA ARG A 259 -0.53 40.70 6.16
C ARG A 259 0.93 40.57 5.72
N PRO A 260 1.96 40.89 6.51
CA PRO A 260 3.35 40.68 6.09
C PRO A 260 3.68 39.20 5.84
N LEU A 261 3.06 38.28 6.60
CA LEU A 261 3.20 36.84 6.41
C LEU A 261 2.54 36.38 5.11
N GLN A 262 1.33 36.86 4.81
CA GLN A 262 0.61 36.59 3.56
C GLN A 262 1.33 37.20 2.34
N GLU A 263 1.87 38.41 2.45
CA GLU A 263 2.67 39.07 1.41
C GLU A 263 3.96 38.30 1.14
N TYR A 264 4.65 37.83 2.19
CA TYR A 264 5.83 36.98 2.07
C TYR A 264 5.49 35.62 1.42
N ASN A 265 4.43 34.94 1.86
CA ASN A 265 3.94 33.69 1.27
C ASN A 265 3.49 33.87 -0.20
N ALA A 266 2.89 35.02 -0.54
CA ALA A 266 2.50 35.35 -1.91
C ALA A 266 3.74 35.60 -2.80
N ALA A 267 4.70 36.39 -2.32
CA ALA A 267 5.95 36.68 -3.03
C ALA A 267 6.81 35.41 -3.22
N ALA A 268 6.78 34.48 -2.27
CA ALA A 268 7.39 33.15 -2.35
C ALA A 268 6.75 32.23 -3.41
N GLY A 269 5.59 32.57 -3.97
CA GLY A 269 4.92 31.82 -5.04
C GLY A 269 3.45 31.45 -4.78
N GLY A 270 2.70 32.30 -4.07
CA GLY A 270 1.36 31.99 -3.59
C GLY A 270 0.21 32.35 -4.53
N GLY A 271 -0.41 31.32 -5.13
CA GLY A 271 -1.84 31.32 -5.49
C GLY A 271 -2.51 30.20 -4.69
N GLY A 272 -3.17 30.52 -3.59
CA GLY A 272 -3.34 29.60 -2.47
C GLY A 272 -4.45 28.53 -2.59
N ALA A 273 -4.20 27.38 -1.96
CA ALA A 273 -5.15 26.63 -1.11
C ALA A 273 -4.47 25.36 -0.52
N SER A 274 -4.02 25.43 0.74
CA SER A 274 -3.68 24.29 1.63
C SER A 274 -2.91 23.10 0.99
N SER A 275 -1.65 23.29 0.61
CA SER A 275 -0.80 22.28 -0.03
C SER A 275 0.12 21.50 0.93
N ARG A 276 -0.36 21.07 2.11
CA ARG A 276 0.45 20.19 2.99
C ARG A 276 0.57 18.73 2.52
N ALA A 277 0.08 18.43 1.31
CA ALA A 277 0.22 17.16 0.61
C ALA A 277 1.28 17.19 -0.52
N ALA A 278 2.01 18.30 -0.72
CA ALA A 278 2.85 18.52 -1.89
C ALA A 278 4.26 19.08 -1.58
N GLN A 279 5.02 18.38 -0.75
CA GLN A 279 6.49 18.39 -0.83
C GLN A 279 7.02 16.95 -0.95
N GLY A 280 6.77 16.35 -2.12
CA GLY A 280 7.62 15.27 -2.60
C GLY A 280 9.04 15.82 -2.76
N ARG A 281 10.05 15.10 -2.27
CA ARG A 281 11.46 15.49 -2.40
C ARG A 281 11.82 15.64 -3.88
N VAL A 282 11.96 16.88 -4.36
CA VAL A 282 12.42 17.17 -5.71
C VAL A 282 13.82 16.58 -5.88
N SER A 283 13.92 15.55 -6.71
CA SER A 283 15.21 14.99 -7.10
C SER A 283 15.89 15.89 -8.13
N ASP A 284 17.16 16.18 -7.92
CA ASP A 284 18.02 16.88 -8.88
C ASP A 284 18.20 16.04 -10.16
N ARG A 285 17.28 16.17 -11.11
CA ARG A 285 17.34 15.59 -12.45
C ARG A 285 16.75 16.55 -13.48
N GLN A 286 17.63 17.21 -14.23
CA GLN A 286 17.28 17.70 -15.57
C GLN A 286 18.17 17.07 -16.65
N ILE A 287 17.53 16.75 -17.75
CA ILE A 287 18.09 16.35 -19.05
C ILE A 287 17.44 17.30 -20.09
N PRO A 288 17.91 17.31 -21.35
CA PRO A 288 18.96 18.16 -21.89
C PRO A 288 18.47 19.52 -22.48
N VAL A 289 19.44 20.40 -22.76
CA VAL A 289 19.28 21.75 -23.30
C VAL A 289 18.53 21.84 -24.65
N ARG A 290 17.54 22.74 -24.74
CA ARG A 290 17.35 23.67 -25.89
C ARG A 290 16.93 25.06 -25.38
N TYR A 291 17.56 26.11 -25.93
CA TYR A 291 17.40 27.51 -25.50
C TYR A 291 16.07 28.16 -25.93
N SER A 292 15.49 29.01 -25.06
CA SER A 292 14.70 30.21 -25.46
C SER A 292 14.38 31.19 -24.30
N SER A 293 15.38 31.99 -23.89
CA SER A 293 15.30 33.39 -23.39
C SER A 293 14.27 33.90 -22.35
N LYS A 294 14.79 34.76 -21.44
CA LYS A 294 14.12 35.73 -20.52
C LYS A 294 13.57 35.10 -19.21
N GLN A 295 13.77 35.64 -18.00
CA GLN A 295 14.32 36.95 -17.54
C GLN A 295 15.47 36.78 -16.50
N HIS A 296 16.06 37.88 -16.01
CA HIS A 296 17.28 37.89 -15.19
C HIS A 296 17.03 38.04 -13.67
N GLU A 297 17.81 37.29 -12.88
CA GLU A 297 18.24 37.65 -11.52
C GLU A 297 19.78 37.84 -11.49
N PRO A 298 20.36 38.48 -10.45
CA PRO A 298 21.78 38.87 -10.46
C PRO A 298 22.71 37.68 -10.22
N LEU A 299 23.67 37.47 -11.13
CA LEU A 299 24.74 36.50 -10.94
C LEU A 299 25.71 36.96 -9.84
N GLU A 300 25.98 36.10 -8.86
CA GLU A 300 26.97 36.35 -7.81
C GLU A 300 28.39 36.45 -8.38
N ARG A 301 29.24 37.22 -7.68
CA ARG A 301 30.56 37.65 -8.17
C ARG A 301 31.47 36.48 -8.58
N ASP A 302 32.29 36.84 -9.57
CA ASP A 302 33.33 36.11 -10.30
C ASP A 302 34.23 35.17 -9.45
N LEU A 303 35.05 34.33 -10.12
CA LEU A 303 36.05 33.52 -9.42
C LEU A 303 37.09 34.41 -8.73
N GLY A 304 37.30 34.17 -7.42
CA GLY A 304 38.27 34.93 -6.63
C GLY A 304 39.72 34.68 -7.04
N PRO A 305 40.67 35.57 -6.69
CA PRO A 305 42.08 35.42 -7.07
C PRO A 305 42.69 34.07 -6.67
N GLU A 306 42.37 33.60 -5.46
CA GLU A 306 42.84 32.31 -4.94
C GLU A 306 42.22 31.11 -5.66
N GLU A 307 40.93 31.17 -5.99
CA GLU A 307 40.25 30.13 -6.78
C GLU A 307 40.85 30.06 -8.19
N ARG A 308 41.08 31.21 -8.83
CA ARG A 308 41.75 31.30 -10.14
C ARG A 308 43.18 30.75 -10.08
N ALA A 309 43.95 31.11 -9.05
CA ALA A 309 45.30 30.58 -8.85
C ALA A 309 45.31 29.06 -8.60
N ARG A 310 44.36 28.52 -7.82
CA ARG A 310 44.22 27.07 -7.58
C ARG A 310 43.84 26.34 -8.87
N LEU A 311 42.82 26.82 -9.59
CA LEU A 311 42.37 26.21 -10.84
C LEU A 311 43.44 26.28 -11.95
N LEU A 312 44.24 27.36 -12.00
CA LEU A 312 45.35 27.48 -12.93
C LEU A 312 46.46 26.47 -12.60
N ARG A 313 46.82 26.31 -11.32
CA ARG A 313 47.81 25.31 -10.89
C ARG A 313 47.37 23.89 -11.23
N CYS A 314 46.12 23.51 -10.92
CA CYS A 314 45.58 22.20 -11.28
C CYS A 314 45.59 21.99 -12.80
N CYS A 315 45.12 22.99 -13.56
CA CYS A 315 45.12 22.94 -15.03
C CYS A 315 46.53 22.79 -15.62
N GLN A 316 47.54 23.46 -15.06
CA GLN A 316 48.93 23.36 -15.50
C GLN A 316 49.63 22.05 -15.06
N GLN A 317 49.20 21.45 -13.94
CA GLN A 317 49.65 20.12 -13.50
C GLN A 317 49.10 19.02 -14.41
N ASP A 318 47.81 19.05 -14.73
CA ASP A 318 47.16 18.09 -15.62
C ASP A 318 47.57 18.29 -17.08
N HIS A 319 47.72 19.56 -17.49
CA HIS A 319 47.95 20.00 -18.86
C HIS A 319 49.05 21.09 -18.93
N PRO A 320 50.34 20.70 -18.98
CA PRO A 320 51.46 21.64 -19.02
C PRO A 320 51.31 22.71 -20.13
N GLY A 321 51.46 23.97 -19.75
CA GLY A 321 51.30 25.12 -20.65
C GLY A 321 49.85 25.59 -20.87
N ALA A 322 48.86 25.00 -20.21
CA ALA A 322 47.49 25.49 -20.24
C ALA A 322 47.33 26.84 -19.49
N MET A 323 46.42 27.69 -20.00
CA MET A 323 46.02 28.96 -19.38
C MET A 323 44.51 28.98 -19.15
N LEU A 324 44.06 29.62 -18.07
CA LEU A 324 42.65 29.92 -17.86
C LEU A 324 42.23 31.11 -18.74
N GLY A 325 41.22 30.91 -19.59
CA GLY A 325 40.61 31.92 -20.43
C GLY A 325 39.36 32.54 -19.81
N ARG A 326 38.37 32.83 -20.66
CA ARG A 326 37.06 33.37 -20.26
C ARG A 326 36.38 32.50 -19.20
N ILE A 327 35.78 33.14 -18.19
CA ILE A 327 34.98 32.47 -17.16
C ILE A 327 33.51 32.84 -17.36
N GLU A 328 32.63 31.85 -17.28
CA GLU A 328 31.18 31.99 -17.38
C GLU A 328 30.54 31.30 -16.18
N GLN A 329 29.55 31.91 -15.54
CA GLN A 329 28.82 31.30 -14.42
C GLN A 329 27.42 30.88 -14.89
N PRO A 330 27.21 29.65 -15.39
CA PRO A 330 25.90 29.19 -15.87
C PRO A 330 24.83 29.08 -14.78
N CYS A 331 25.21 28.92 -13.52
CA CYS A 331 24.31 28.98 -12.35
C CYS A 331 25.11 29.27 -11.06
N PRO A 332 24.47 29.76 -9.98
CA PRO A 332 25.17 30.19 -8.77
C PRO A 332 26.15 29.16 -8.22
N GLY A 333 27.40 29.59 -7.98
CA GLY A 333 28.48 28.73 -7.49
C GLY A 333 29.02 27.70 -8.47
N VAL A 334 28.57 27.66 -9.73
CA VAL A 334 29.13 26.79 -10.79
C VAL A 334 29.77 27.65 -11.87
N PHE A 335 31.04 27.42 -12.16
CA PHE A 335 31.83 28.21 -13.09
C PHE A 335 32.37 27.33 -14.23
N CYS A 336 32.11 27.72 -15.46
CA CYS A 336 32.72 27.20 -16.68
C CYS A 336 33.92 28.09 -17.04
N VAL A 337 35.12 27.61 -16.79
CA VAL A 337 36.37 28.31 -17.10
C VAL A 337 36.92 27.76 -18.42
N HIS A 338 37.02 28.57 -19.45
CA HIS A 338 37.71 28.18 -20.69
C HIS A 338 39.16 27.82 -20.38
N ILE A 339 39.69 26.81 -21.09
CA ILE A 339 41.12 26.48 -21.08
C ILE A 339 41.69 26.75 -22.47
N CYS A 340 42.66 27.64 -22.52
CA CYS A 340 43.43 27.92 -23.72
C CYS A 340 44.75 27.14 -23.67
N SER A 341 45.07 26.46 -24.77
CA SER A 341 46.45 26.05 -25.06
C SER A 341 47.26 27.29 -25.50
N PRO A 342 48.60 27.22 -25.55
CA PRO A 342 49.41 28.31 -26.11
C PRO A 342 48.90 28.70 -27.51
N PRO A 343 48.98 30.00 -27.91
CA PRO A 343 48.26 30.54 -29.08
C PRO A 343 48.60 29.89 -30.44
N GLU A 344 49.66 29.08 -30.52
CA GLU A 344 50.09 28.36 -31.72
C GLU A 344 49.63 26.88 -31.74
N SER A 345 49.08 26.36 -30.63
CA SER A 345 48.61 24.97 -30.53
C SER A 345 47.17 24.82 -31.03
N ARG A 346 47.01 24.23 -32.22
CA ARG A 346 45.71 23.70 -32.69
C ARG A 346 45.28 22.41 -31.98
N THR A 347 46.05 21.92 -31.00
CA THR A 347 45.81 20.66 -30.29
C THR A 347 45.09 20.88 -28.96
N CYS A 348 44.02 20.13 -28.74
CA CYS A 348 43.27 20.03 -27.48
C CYS A 348 44.20 19.58 -26.35
N CYS A 349 44.39 20.39 -25.31
CA CYS A 349 45.22 20.01 -24.16
C CYS A 349 44.57 18.91 -23.32
N ILE A 350 43.22 18.84 -23.28
CA ILE A 350 42.49 17.77 -22.56
C ILE A 350 42.61 16.42 -23.28
N ALA A 351 42.53 16.40 -24.62
CA ALA A 351 42.37 15.17 -25.41
C ALA A 351 43.55 14.82 -26.33
N GLY A 352 44.57 15.68 -26.44
CA GLY A 352 45.74 15.49 -27.29
C GLY A 352 45.47 15.49 -28.81
N ARG A 353 44.31 16.01 -29.26
CA ARG A 353 43.85 15.94 -30.66
C ARG A 353 43.75 17.33 -31.31
N THR A 354 44.15 17.43 -32.56
CA THR A 354 44.03 18.66 -33.35
C THR A 354 42.56 19.01 -33.59
N HIS A 355 42.15 20.20 -33.16
CA HIS A 355 40.84 20.76 -33.49
C HIS A 355 40.82 21.26 -34.93
N THR A 356 39.68 21.09 -35.60
CA THR A 356 39.42 21.62 -36.94
C THR A 356 39.03 23.10 -36.96
N SER A 357 38.84 23.72 -35.79
CA SER A 357 38.55 25.13 -35.61
C SER A 357 39.35 25.71 -34.43
N GLU A 358 39.71 26.99 -34.54
CA GLU A 358 40.45 27.69 -33.50
C GLU A 358 39.52 28.10 -32.33
N GLY A 359 40.01 27.95 -31.09
CA GLY A 359 39.50 28.67 -29.92
C GLY A 359 38.52 27.94 -28.98
N ASN A 360 37.33 27.57 -29.44
CA ASN A 360 36.16 27.53 -28.54
C ASN A 360 35.72 26.15 -28.00
N GLY A 361 36.68 25.25 -27.74
CA GLY A 361 36.37 23.84 -27.41
C GLY A 361 36.40 23.46 -25.93
N GLN A 362 37.27 24.04 -25.11
CA GLN A 362 37.77 23.40 -23.88
C GLN A 362 37.39 24.17 -22.61
N TYR A 363 36.84 23.47 -21.63
CA TYR A 363 36.27 24.05 -20.41
C TYR A 363 36.59 23.21 -19.18
N LEU A 364 36.92 23.87 -18.07
CA LEU A 364 36.92 23.34 -16.71
C LEU A 364 35.60 23.74 -16.04
N VAL A 365 34.80 22.77 -15.63
CA VAL A 365 33.62 23.03 -14.80
C VAL A 365 34.03 22.92 -13.34
N TYR A 366 34.05 24.05 -12.64
CA TYR A 366 34.35 24.18 -11.22
C TYR A 366 33.07 24.41 -10.42
N ARG A 367 33.00 23.86 -9.21
CA ARG A 367 31.87 24.04 -8.27
C ARG A 367 32.39 24.60 -6.95
N ARG A 368 32.03 25.85 -6.61
CA ARG A 368 32.46 26.52 -5.37
C ARG A 368 31.99 25.78 -4.11
N ARG A 369 30.82 25.13 -4.14
CA ARG A 369 30.31 24.23 -3.07
C ARG A 369 31.04 22.88 -2.96
N ARG A 370 31.91 22.53 -3.92
CA ARG A 370 32.73 21.31 -3.92
C ARG A 370 34.12 21.62 -4.48
N PRO A 371 34.95 22.37 -3.73
CA PRO A 371 36.19 22.94 -4.25
C PRO A 371 37.23 21.91 -4.74
N ALA A 372 37.11 20.65 -4.29
CA ALA A 372 37.91 19.50 -4.73
C ALA A 372 37.41 18.83 -6.03
N GLU A 373 36.20 19.15 -6.51
CA GLU A 373 35.64 18.62 -7.75
C GLU A 373 35.76 19.65 -8.89
N ALA A 374 36.67 19.40 -9.84
CA ALA A 374 36.74 20.14 -11.10
C ALA A 374 36.72 19.15 -12.28
N ALA A 375 35.96 19.46 -13.34
CA ALA A 375 35.71 18.53 -14.44
C ALA A 375 35.99 19.14 -15.82
N TYR A 376 36.98 18.59 -16.53
CA TYR A 376 37.31 18.96 -17.90
C TYR A 376 36.25 18.49 -18.91
N LYS A 377 35.90 19.35 -19.88
CA LYS A 377 35.02 19.06 -21.01
C LYS A 377 35.59 19.64 -22.30
N CYS A 378 35.43 18.90 -23.40
CA CYS A 378 35.68 19.39 -24.75
C CYS A 378 34.42 19.26 -25.63
N PHE A 379 34.04 20.35 -26.30
CA PHE A 379 32.88 20.42 -27.21
C PHE A 379 33.24 20.39 -28.69
N SER A 380 34.53 20.29 -29.05
CA SER A 380 34.92 20.14 -30.46
C SER A 380 34.41 18.81 -31.04
N PRO A 381 33.74 18.78 -32.21
CA PRO A 381 33.31 17.55 -32.86
C PRO A 381 34.45 16.56 -33.11
N SER A 382 35.67 17.06 -33.36
CA SER A 382 36.89 16.24 -33.51
C SER A 382 37.28 15.46 -32.24
N CYS A 383 36.84 15.92 -31.07
CA CYS A 383 36.97 15.23 -29.78
C CYS A 383 35.72 14.41 -29.41
N GLN A 384 34.64 14.47 -30.19
CA GLN A 384 33.38 13.75 -29.98
C GLN A 384 33.17 12.72 -31.10
N LEU A 385 33.76 11.54 -30.94
CA LEU A 385 33.71 10.48 -31.95
C LEU A 385 32.27 9.96 -32.21
N PRO A 386 31.96 9.47 -33.42
CA PRO A 386 30.66 8.88 -33.75
C PRO A 386 30.37 7.64 -32.90
N ARG A 387 29.10 7.47 -32.52
CA ARG A 387 28.64 6.35 -31.68
C ARG A 387 28.57 5.03 -32.46
N TYR A 388 29.68 4.32 -32.61
CA TYR A 388 29.77 2.85 -32.60
C TYR A 388 31.24 2.42 -32.37
N ALA A 389 31.42 1.24 -31.78
CA ALA A 389 32.69 0.56 -31.47
C ALA A 389 33.49 1.00 -30.21
N VAL A 390 33.65 0.01 -29.30
CA VAL A 390 34.68 -0.17 -28.26
C VAL A 390 34.72 0.81 -27.07
N SER A 391 34.83 0.23 -25.88
CA SER A 391 34.94 0.92 -24.60
C SER A 391 36.25 1.71 -24.43
N GLN A 392 36.16 2.96 -24.00
CA GLN A 392 37.17 3.55 -23.13
C GLN A 392 36.51 4.28 -21.97
N LYS A 393 36.87 3.88 -20.74
CA LYS A 393 36.45 4.51 -19.49
C LYS A 393 36.96 5.95 -19.46
N ARG A 394 36.14 6.91 -18.99
CA ARG A 394 36.66 8.21 -18.54
C ARG A 394 37.29 8.00 -17.15
N PRO A 395 38.51 8.49 -16.89
CA PRO A 395 39.08 8.43 -15.55
C PRO A 395 38.27 9.32 -14.60
N ARG A 396 37.95 8.81 -13.41
CA ARG A 396 37.68 9.63 -12.24
C ARG A 396 39.00 9.76 -11.49
N LEU A 397 39.52 10.97 -11.36
CA LEU A 397 40.53 11.29 -10.36
C LEU A 397 39.85 11.28 -8.99
N MET A 398 40.40 10.52 -8.04
CA MET A 398 40.26 10.81 -6.62
C MET A 398 41.58 11.45 -6.19
N MET A 399 41.50 12.54 -5.42
CA MET A 399 42.66 13.17 -4.80
C MET A 399 42.51 13.09 -3.29
N GLU A 400 43.56 12.62 -2.64
CA GLU A 400 43.85 12.89 -1.23
C GLU A 400 44.98 13.94 -1.12
N PRO A 401 45.19 14.57 0.06
CA PRO A 401 45.75 15.91 0.10
C PRO A 401 47.16 16.15 -0.46
N ASP A 402 48.12 15.21 -0.40
CA ASP A 402 49.55 15.61 -0.45
C ASP A 402 50.54 14.88 -1.42
N HIS A 403 50.28 13.73 -2.06
CA HIS A 403 51.24 13.13 -3.03
C HIS A 403 50.62 12.23 -4.13
N ILE A 404 51.32 12.06 -5.27
CA ILE A 404 50.85 11.38 -6.50
C ILE A 404 51.53 10.02 -6.73
N VAL A 405 50.77 8.99 -7.14
CA VAL A 405 51.28 7.71 -7.67
C VAL A 405 50.66 7.40 -9.05
N LYS A 406 51.44 6.84 -9.99
CA LYS A 406 51.04 6.54 -11.38
C LYS A 406 51.16 5.06 -11.76
N THR A 407 50.11 4.53 -12.39
CA THR A 407 50.09 3.47 -13.43
C THR A 407 48.89 3.79 -14.37
N GLY A 408 48.66 3.20 -15.55
CA GLY A 408 49.42 2.26 -16.39
C GLY A 408 48.62 1.98 -17.70
N TYR A 409 49.26 1.55 -18.79
CA TYR A 409 48.57 1.13 -20.04
C TYR A 409 49.45 0.16 -20.86
N VAL A 410 48.85 -0.85 -21.48
CA VAL A 410 49.44 -1.68 -22.57
C VAL A 410 48.39 -1.91 -23.67
N HIS A 411 48.80 -2.30 -24.88
CA HIS A 411 48.17 -1.89 -26.15
C HIS A 411 48.04 -3.03 -27.20
N SER A 412 47.36 -2.75 -28.32
CA SER A 412 47.31 -3.52 -29.61
C SER A 412 46.33 -4.73 -29.69
N ARG A 413 45.84 -5.19 -30.87
CA ARG A 413 46.19 -4.90 -32.29
C ARG A 413 45.08 -5.23 -33.33
N SER A 414 45.05 -4.44 -34.42
CA SER A 414 44.68 -4.77 -35.84
C SER A 414 43.30 -5.28 -36.31
N ARG A 415 42.68 -4.45 -37.18
CA ARG A 415 41.72 -4.74 -38.27
C ARG A 415 42.16 -5.86 -39.24
N ALA A 416 41.20 -6.64 -39.74
CA ALA A 416 41.03 -7.08 -41.15
C ALA A 416 39.67 -7.82 -41.31
N TYR A 417 39.20 -8.04 -42.54
CA TYR A 417 37.94 -8.76 -42.90
C TYR A 417 36.60 -8.06 -42.60
N LEU A 418 36.29 -7.03 -43.39
CA LEU A 418 34.93 -6.75 -43.86
C LEU A 418 35.01 -6.31 -45.32
N ASP A 419 34.91 -7.26 -46.25
CA ASP A 419 34.63 -7.05 -47.68
C ASP A 419 34.20 -8.38 -48.32
N ALA A 420 32.99 -8.84 -47.98
CA ALA A 420 32.26 -9.87 -48.71
C ALA A 420 30.76 -9.87 -48.32
N GLU A 421 29.89 -10.08 -49.31
CA GLU A 421 28.49 -10.51 -49.16
C GLU A 421 27.47 -9.55 -48.51
N ALA A 422 27.47 -8.30 -48.98
CA ALA A 422 26.21 -7.58 -49.15
C ALA A 422 25.37 -8.22 -50.29
N SER A 423 24.81 -9.41 -50.08
CA SER A 423 24.00 -10.15 -51.08
C SER A 423 22.98 -11.14 -50.48
N SER A 424 22.27 -10.74 -49.43
CA SER A 424 21.14 -11.54 -48.86
C SER A 424 20.05 -10.69 -48.16
N ALA A 425 19.97 -9.39 -48.48
CA ALA A 425 19.09 -8.42 -47.82
C ALA A 425 17.59 -8.48 -48.20
N SER A 426 17.07 -9.65 -48.59
CA SER A 426 15.65 -9.83 -49.00
C SER A 426 14.88 -10.90 -48.20
N ALA A 427 15.46 -11.46 -47.13
CA ALA A 427 14.91 -12.63 -46.44
C ALA A 427 14.51 -12.45 -44.95
N LEU A 428 14.52 -11.22 -44.41
CA LEU A 428 14.22 -10.95 -42.98
C LEU A 428 12.89 -10.20 -42.74
N SER A 429 11.84 -10.62 -43.44
CA SER A 429 10.43 -10.25 -43.15
C SER A 429 9.69 -11.32 -42.31
N ARG A 430 10.43 -12.13 -41.54
CA ARG A 430 9.87 -13.07 -40.55
C ARG A 430 10.78 -13.13 -39.33
N ARG A 431 10.41 -12.47 -38.23
CA ARG A 431 10.88 -12.88 -36.89
C ARG A 431 10.09 -14.13 -36.52
N PRO A 432 10.71 -15.31 -36.34
CA PRO A 432 10.01 -16.46 -35.77
C PRO A 432 9.87 -16.20 -34.27
N SER A 433 8.64 -16.01 -33.79
CA SER A 433 8.34 -16.25 -32.40
C SER A 433 8.51 -17.75 -32.15
N VAL A 434 9.61 -18.14 -31.48
CA VAL A 434 9.75 -19.51 -30.97
C VAL A 434 8.76 -19.64 -29.81
N GLY A 435 7.58 -20.15 -30.11
CA GLY A 435 6.57 -20.46 -29.10
C GLY A 435 7.11 -21.44 -28.06
N PRO A 436 6.52 -21.47 -26.85
CA PRO A 436 6.94 -22.37 -25.78
C PRO A 436 6.87 -23.82 -26.26
N ARG A 437 7.97 -24.56 -26.11
CA ARG A 437 8.00 -25.99 -26.43
C ARG A 437 7.47 -26.77 -25.22
N ASN A 438 6.16 -26.93 -25.18
CA ASN A 438 5.50 -27.73 -24.17
C ASN A 438 5.93 -29.21 -24.29
N TYR A 439 6.14 -29.86 -23.15
CA TYR A 439 6.32 -31.32 -23.04
C TYR A 439 5.75 -31.82 -21.72
N SER A 440 5.66 -33.13 -21.55
CA SER A 440 5.19 -33.75 -20.31
C SER A 440 6.16 -34.85 -19.90
N LEU A 441 6.88 -34.63 -18.80
CA LEU A 441 7.73 -35.60 -18.12
C LEU A 441 7.46 -35.47 -16.61
N PRO A 442 6.92 -36.49 -15.92
CA PRO A 442 6.34 -36.34 -14.58
C PRO A 442 7.38 -36.25 -13.46
N THR A 443 8.60 -36.74 -13.68
CA THR A 443 9.65 -36.91 -12.67
C THR A 443 10.97 -36.24 -13.03
N GLU A 444 11.08 -35.66 -14.22
CA GLU A 444 12.32 -35.07 -14.75
C GLU A 444 12.05 -33.85 -15.64
N MET A 445 13.09 -33.06 -15.84
CA MET A 445 13.10 -31.92 -16.76
C MET A 445 14.02 -32.22 -17.95
N ARG A 446 13.66 -31.75 -19.14
CA ARG A 446 14.61 -31.71 -20.26
C ARG A 446 15.76 -30.76 -19.93
N PRO A 447 17.00 -31.07 -20.36
CA PRO A 447 18.15 -30.18 -20.18
C PRO A 447 17.88 -28.75 -20.67
N TYR A 448 18.31 -27.76 -19.89
CA TYR A 448 18.15 -26.36 -20.25
C TYR A 448 19.27 -25.93 -21.21
N PRO A 449 19.02 -25.04 -22.20
CA PRO A 449 19.95 -24.79 -23.29
C PRO A 449 21.12 -23.88 -22.88
N THR A 450 22.33 -24.43 -22.79
CA THR A 450 23.53 -23.66 -22.45
C THR A 450 24.14 -22.93 -23.66
N VAL A 451 24.65 -21.72 -23.44
CA VAL A 451 25.21 -20.86 -24.49
C VAL A 451 26.53 -20.22 -24.04
N LYS A 452 27.35 -19.81 -24.99
CA LYS A 452 28.45 -18.87 -24.70
C LYS A 452 27.86 -17.48 -24.47
N ILE A 453 28.37 -16.78 -23.47
CA ILE A 453 27.96 -15.42 -23.12
C ILE A 453 28.62 -14.44 -24.08
N HIS A 454 27.81 -13.59 -24.70
CA HIS A 454 28.26 -12.53 -25.60
C HIS A 454 27.81 -11.18 -25.03
N SER A 455 28.73 -10.23 -24.95
CA SER A 455 28.51 -8.91 -24.34
C SER A 455 27.35 -8.13 -24.96
N GLU A 456 27.03 -8.37 -26.23
CA GLU A 456 25.98 -7.66 -26.97
C GLU A 456 24.59 -8.32 -26.90
N THR A 457 24.47 -9.54 -26.38
CA THR A 457 23.20 -10.30 -26.38
C THR A 457 22.61 -10.43 -24.97
N LEU A 458 21.38 -9.96 -24.78
CA LEU A 458 20.60 -10.19 -23.57
C LEU A 458 19.62 -11.36 -23.79
N ARG A 459 19.57 -12.31 -22.85
CA ARG A 459 18.69 -13.49 -22.87
C ARG A 459 17.91 -13.62 -21.56
N THR A 460 16.71 -14.20 -21.65
CA THR A 460 15.89 -14.54 -20.49
C THR A 460 15.35 -15.95 -20.68
N LEU A 461 15.66 -16.87 -19.76
CA LEU A 461 15.16 -18.24 -19.73
C LEU A 461 14.07 -18.35 -18.65
N LEU A 462 12.86 -18.75 -19.05
CA LEU A 462 11.77 -19.04 -18.12
C LEU A 462 11.44 -20.53 -18.15
N VAL A 463 11.36 -21.14 -16.96
CA VAL A 463 11.07 -22.57 -16.82
C VAL A 463 9.84 -22.76 -15.94
N LYS A 464 8.83 -23.40 -16.52
CA LYS A 464 7.60 -23.83 -15.84
C LYS A 464 7.60 -25.34 -15.67
N ALA A 465 7.31 -25.80 -14.47
CA ALA A 465 6.89 -27.18 -14.21
C ALA A 465 6.17 -27.27 -12.86
N ASN A 466 5.39 -28.34 -12.68
CA ASN A 466 4.75 -28.63 -11.40
C ASN A 466 5.77 -28.80 -10.26
N LYS A 467 5.29 -28.74 -9.02
CA LYS A 467 6.12 -28.84 -7.81
C LYS A 467 6.59 -30.31 -7.69
N GLY A 468 7.87 -30.53 -7.36
CA GLY A 468 8.45 -31.88 -7.29
C GLY A 468 8.95 -32.50 -8.61
N VAL A 469 8.78 -31.85 -9.77
CA VAL A 469 9.25 -32.36 -11.10
C VAL A 469 10.76 -32.16 -11.35
N GLY A 470 11.52 -31.70 -10.34
CA GLY A 470 12.98 -31.54 -10.45
C GLY A 470 13.48 -30.24 -11.11
N LYS A 471 12.69 -29.16 -11.14
CA LYS A 471 13.07 -27.84 -11.69
C LYS A 471 14.44 -27.35 -11.19
N SER A 472 14.62 -27.30 -9.88
CA SER A 472 15.82 -26.78 -9.23
C SER A 472 17.02 -27.68 -9.50
N LYS A 473 16.86 -29.02 -9.41
CA LYS A 473 17.91 -30.00 -9.75
C LYS A 473 18.44 -29.82 -11.18
N ALA A 474 17.55 -29.64 -12.15
CA ALA A 474 17.94 -29.35 -13.53
C ALA A 474 18.51 -27.91 -13.71
N GLY A 475 18.07 -26.96 -12.88
CA GLY A 475 18.63 -25.61 -12.82
C GLY A 475 20.06 -25.56 -12.29
N THR A 476 20.37 -26.31 -11.24
CA THR A 476 21.72 -26.49 -10.70
C THR A 476 22.63 -27.16 -11.72
N ALA A 477 22.19 -28.24 -12.36
CA ALA A 477 22.95 -28.89 -13.44
C ALA A 477 23.22 -27.94 -14.63
N TYR A 478 22.24 -27.12 -15.00
CA TYR A 478 22.40 -26.06 -16.01
C TYR A 478 23.40 -24.98 -15.58
N LEU A 479 23.40 -24.55 -14.30
CA LEU A 479 24.36 -23.57 -13.80
C LEU A 479 25.79 -24.10 -13.85
N VAL A 480 26.02 -25.37 -13.51
CA VAL A 480 27.32 -26.05 -13.67
C VAL A 480 27.78 -25.96 -15.12
N GLU A 481 27.01 -26.52 -16.06
CA GLU A 481 27.39 -26.55 -17.48
C GLU A 481 27.55 -25.12 -18.07
N MET A 482 26.75 -24.15 -17.62
CA MET A 482 26.89 -22.75 -18.01
C MET A 482 28.19 -22.10 -17.53
N LEU A 483 28.62 -22.39 -16.31
CA LEU A 483 29.85 -21.83 -15.72
C LEU A 483 31.10 -22.56 -16.20
N GLU A 484 31.04 -23.88 -16.45
CA GLU A 484 32.09 -24.61 -17.17
C GLU A 484 32.34 -24.01 -18.57
N LYS A 485 31.25 -23.69 -19.29
CA LYS A 485 31.28 -23.09 -20.63
C LYS A 485 31.68 -21.61 -20.64
N ASN A 486 31.57 -20.93 -19.50
CA ASN A 486 31.87 -19.50 -19.31
C ASN A 486 32.57 -19.26 -17.95
N PRO A 487 33.82 -19.74 -17.76
CA PRO A 487 34.45 -19.80 -16.43
C PRO A 487 34.70 -18.43 -15.79
N SER A 488 34.83 -17.37 -16.57
CA SER A 488 34.99 -16.00 -16.08
C SER A 488 33.66 -15.27 -15.80
N ALA A 489 32.50 -15.93 -15.94
CA ALA A 489 31.21 -15.27 -15.75
C ALA A 489 30.91 -15.02 -14.26
N SER A 490 30.46 -13.80 -13.96
CA SER A 490 29.91 -13.47 -12.65
C SER A 490 28.46 -13.95 -12.53
N CYS A 491 28.10 -14.48 -11.36
CA CYS A 491 26.81 -15.14 -11.16
C CYS A 491 26.19 -14.77 -9.82
N VAL A 492 24.90 -14.47 -9.82
CA VAL A 492 24.12 -14.25 -8.60
C VAL A 492 22.88 -15.15 -8.58
N VAL A 493 22.77 -15.93 -7.52
CA VAL A 493 21.62 -16.79 -7.23
C VAL A 493 20.78 -16.07 -6.17
N ILE A 494 19.61 -15.58 -6.57
CA ILE A 494 18.72 -14.80 -5.72
C ILE A 494 17.66 -15.73 -5.12
N ALA A 495 17.67 -15.87 -3.81
CA ALA A 495 16.69 -16.61 -3.04
C ALA A 495 15.66 -15.66 -2.41
N GLY A 496 14.39 -16.09 -2.35
CA GLY A 496 13.32 -15.32 -1.71
C GLY A 496 13.38 -15.29 -0.17
N ASN A 497 14.15 -16.16 0.48
CA ASN A 497 14.34 -16.22 1.93
C ASN A 497 15.74 -16.81 2.28
N VAL A 498 16.08 -16.84 3.58
CA VAL A 498 17.40 -17.29 4.08
C VAL A 498 17.61 -18.79 3.83
N ALA A 499 16.68 -19.65 4.25
CA ALA A 499 16.78 -21.10 4.11
C ALA A 499 16.97 -21.56 2.64
N LEU A 500 16.32 -20.89 1.68
CA LEU A 500 16.51 -21.16 0.26
C LEU A 500 17.89 -20.70 -0.24
N ALA A 501 18.48 -19.66 0.35
CA ALA A 501 19.86 -19.25 0.05
C ALA A 501 20.87 -20.29 0.58
N ASP A 502 20.71 -20.73 1.82
CA ASP A 502 21.55 -21.79 2.43
C ASP A 502 21.52 -23.07 1.56
N LYS A 503 20.31 -23.54 1.22
CA LYS A 503 20.10 -24.72 0.38
C LYS A 503 20.76 -24.60 -1.00
N HIS A 504 20.65 -23.45 -1.67
CA HIS A 504 21.28 -23.26 -2.97
C HIS A 504 22.81 -23.29 -2.89
N LEU A 505 23.41 -22.74 -1.83
CA LEU A 505 24.86 -22.84 -1.61
C LEU A 505 25.28 -24.31 -1.51
N GLU A 506 24.62 -25.08 -0.65
CA GLU A 506 24.91 -26.50 -0.45
C GLU A 506 24.72 -27.32 -1.74
N GLU A 507 23.65 -27.08 -2.51
CA GLU A 507 23.42 -27.76 -3.78
C GLU A 507 24.50 -27.43 -4.82
N LEU A 508 24.96 -26.18 -4.89
CA LEU A 508 26.03 -25.75 -5.80
C LEU A 508 27.39 -26.34 -5.39
N HIS A 509 27.72 -26.31 -4.10
CA HIS A 509 28.94 -26.93 -3.55
C HIS A 509 28.96 -28.44 -3.77
N ARG A 510 27.83 -29.12 -3.52
CA ARG A 510 27.65 -30.56 -3.78
C ARG A 510 27.73 -30.91 -5.28
N ALA A 511 27.40 -29.96 -6.15
CA ALA A 511 27.57 -30.06 -7.60
C ALA A 511 28.97 -29.64 -8.10
N GLY A 512 29.91 -29.31 -7.21
CA GLY A 512 31.31 -28.98 -7.54
C GLY A 512 31.62 -27.49 -7.70
N LEU A 513 30.63 -26.60 -7.56
CA LEU A 513 30.81 -25.14 -7.66
C LEU A 513 31.13 -24.54 -6.28
N THR A 514 32.28 -24.91 -5.71
CA THR A 514 32.72 -24.49 -4.37
C THR A 514 33.18 -23.03 -4.27
N ASP A 515 33.15 -22.28 -5.38
CA ASP A 515 33.56 -20.88 -5.45
C ASP A 515 32.38 -19.89 -5.29
N PHE A 516 31.17 -20.40 -5.02
CA PHE A 516 30.06 -19.58 -4.54
C PHE A 516 30.20 -19.27 -3.06
N VAL A 517 30.02 -18.00 -2.71
CA VAL A 517 29.95 -17.51 -1.33
C VAL A 517 28.48 -17.23 -0.95
N LEU A 518 28.13 -17.41 0.32
CA LEU A 518 26.83 -17.05 0.87
C LEU A 518 26.86 -15.65 1.48
N TYR A 519 25.84 -14.84 1.19
CA TYR A 519 25.77 -13.44 1.62
C TYR A 519 25.82 -13.22 3.16
N SER A 520 25.49 -14.22 3.97
CA SER A 520 25.56 -14.16 5.45
C SER A 520 26.97 -14.33 5.99
N ASP A 521 27.84 -14.97 5.23
CA ASP A 521 29.19 -15.36 5.67
C ASP A 521 30.20 -14.23 5.35
N VAL A 522 29.79 -13.29 4.48
CA VAL A 522 30.47 -12.02 4.25
C VAL A 522 30.06 -11.01 5.33
N GLU A 523 31.06 -10.35 5.93
CA GLU A 523 30.94 -9.24 6.88
C GLU A 523 29.84 -8.23 6.49
N PRO A 524 29.13 -7.56 7.43
CA PRO A 524 27.91 -6.77 7.17
C PRO A 524 28.02 -5.59 6.19
N SER A 525 29.22 -5.32 5.66
CA SER A 525 29.52 -4.32 4.64
C SER A 525 29.10 -4.74 3.23
N TYR A 526 29.73 -4.12 2.23
CA TYR A 526 29.62 -4.46 0.82
C TYR A 526 30.17 -5.86 0.51
N ILE A 527 29.57 -6.50 -0.48
CA ILE A 527 29.95 -7.82 -0.97
C ILE A 527 30.55 -7.65 -2.37
N GLU A 528 31.79 -8.10 -2.55
CA GLU A 528 32.58 -7.94 -3.78
C GLU A 528 32.64 -9.22 -4.62
N ASP A 529 32.24 -10.36 -4.06
CA ASP A 529 32.35 -11.69 -4.66
C ASP A 529 31.65 -11.79 -6.02
N GLU A 530 32.33 -12.46 -6.97
CA GLU A 530 31.80 -12.56 -8.33
C GLU A 530 30.70 -13.61 -8.47
N ARG A 531 30.74 -14.67 -7.66
CA ARG A 531 29.77 -15.76 -7.61
C ARG A 531 29.16 -15.85 -6.21
N ILE A 532 27.87 -15.57 -6.10
CA ILE A 532 27.21 -15.38 -4.81
C ILE A 532 25.79 -15.94 -4.77
N VAL A 533 25.44 -16.56 -3.64
CA VAL A 533 24.07 -16.89 -3.25
C VAL A 533 23.58 -15.86 -2.24
N ILE A 534 22.44 -15.21 -2.54
CA ILE A 534 21.96 -14.04 -1.80
C ILE A 534 20.45 -14.05 -1.57
N CYS A 535 20.03 -13.78 -0.34
CA CYS A 535 18.63 -13.48 -0.04
C CYS A 535 18.25 -12.12 -0.64
N ILE A 536 17.07 -12.00 -1.25
CA ILE A 536 16.59 -10.76 -1.91
C ILE A 536 16.74 -9.49 -1.04
N ASN A 537 16.52 -9.61 0.28
CA ASN A 537 16.64 -8.50 1.23
C ASN A 537 18.07 -7.93 1.33
N SER A 538 19.10 -8.68 0.91
CA SER A 538 20.51 -8.28 0.98
C SER A 538 21.09 -7.82 -0.35
N LEU A 539 20.33 -7.83 -1.45
CA LEU A 539 20.79 -7.32 -2.76
C LEU A 539 21.47 -5.93 -2.73
N PRO A 540 21.05 -4.95 -1.90
CA PRO A 540 21.73 -3.66 -1.81
C PRO A 540 23.17 -3.70 -1.28
N ARG A 541 23.63 -4.84 -0.71
CA ARG A 541 25.02 -5.02 -0.27
C ARG A 541 25.98 -5.33 -1.42
N LEU A 542 25.50 -5.76 -2.59
CA LEU A 542 26.37 -6.07 -3.73
C LEU A 542 27.08 -4.80 -4.21
N ASN A 543 28.43 -4.81 -4.21
CA ASN A 543 29.24 -3.69 -4.70
C ASN A 543 29.04 -3.48 -6.22
N SER A 544 28.93 -4.59 -6.97
CA SER A 544 28.60 -4.60 -8.40
C SER A 544 27.26 -5.25 -8.67
N LEU A 545 26.40 -4.53 -9.40
CA LEU A 545 25.14 -5.03 -9.95
C LEU A 545 25.27 -5.53 -11.41
N ASP A 546 26.42 -5.31 -12.04
CA ASP A 546 26.74 -5.81 -13.38
C ASP A 546 27.14 -7.30 -13.30
N LYS A 547 26.14 -8.18 -13.21
CA LYS A 547 26.34 -9.65 -13.17
C LYS A 547 26.02 -10.30 -14.51
N ASP A 548 26.85 -11.24 -14.97
CA ASP A 548 26.62 -11.91 -16.27
C ASP A 548 25.40 -12.84 -16.23
N ILE A 549 25.27 -13.62 -15.15
CA ILE A 549 24.16 -14.54 -14.91
C ILE A 549 23.40 -14.11 -13.65
N VAL A 550 22.09 -13.94 -13.77
CA VAL A 550 21.16 -13.80 -12.64
C VAL A 550 20.21 -14.99 -12.65
N TYR A 551 20.19 -15.75 -11.57
CA TYR A 551 19.33 -16.93 -11.41
C TYR A 551 18.36 -16.71 -10.26
N MET A 552 17.08 -16.95 -10.50
CA MET A 552 15.99 -16.76 -9.55
C MET A 552 15.12 -18.03 -9.53
N ASP A 553 15.27 -18.86 -8.50
CA ASP A 553 14.31 -19.93 -8.21
C ASP A 553 13.12 -19.35 -7.42
N GLU A 554 11.95 -19.95 -7.61
CA GLU A 554 10.67 -19.44 -7.08
C GLU A 554 10.50 -17.93 -7.36
N ILE A 555 10.68 -17.52 -8.62
CA ILE A 555 10.68 -16.11 -9.03
C ILE A 555 9.35 -15.40 -8.76
N ASP A 556 8.20 -16.09 -8.83
CA ASP A 556 6.90 -15.48 -8.53
C ASP A 556 6.81 -15.13 -7.04
N MET A 557 7.23 -16.04 -6.15
CA MET A 557 7.31 -15.77 -4.71
C MET A 557 8.32 -14.67 -4.40
N THR A 558 9.50 -14.70 -5.03
CA THR A 558 10.55 -13.69 -4.85
C THR A 558 10.04 -12.29 -5.21
N LEU A 559 9.18 -12.16 -6.22
CA LEU A 559 8.48 -10.90 -6.56
C LEU A 559 7.31 -10.56 -5.62
N GLY A 560 6.63 -11.57 -5.06
CA GLY A 560 5.64 -11.37 -4.00
C GLY A 560 6.27 -10.74 -2.75
N ASN A 561 7.48 -11.17 -2.41
CA ASN A 561 8.22 -10.67 -1.24
C ASN A 561 8.63 -9.19 -1.33
N LEU A 562 8.65 -8.57 -2.51
CA LEU A 562 8.91 -7.12 -2.67
C LEU A 562 7.87 -6.23 -1.96
N ASN A 563 6.67 -6.76 -1.69
CA ASN A 563 5.63 -6.09 -0.91
C ASN A 563 5.52 -6.62 0.54
N SER A 564 6.40 -7.52 0.96
CA SER A 564 6.36 -8.14 2.30
C SER A 564 6.72 -7.15 3.41
N ASP A 565 6.11 -7.34 4.58
CA ASP A 565 6.39 -6.60 5.80
C ASP A 565 7.75 -6.91 6.44
N VAL A 566 8.39 -8.00 6.02
CA VAL A 566 9.74 -8.37 6.48
C VAL A 566 10.84 -7.56 5.76
N MET A 567 10.52 -6.94 4.62
CA MET A 567 11.47 -6.19 3.79
C MET A 567 11.64 -4.75 4.31
N ARG A 568 12.74 -4.48 5.02
CA ARG A 568 13.03 -3.18 5.66
C ARG A 568 13.26 -2.02 4.68
N ASP A 569 14.04 -2.26 3.63
CA ASP A 569 14.32 -1.25 2.58
C ASP A 569 13.87 -1.77 1.20
N ARG A 570 12.56 -1.70 0.97
CA ARG A 570 11.93 -2.12 -0.29
C ARG A 570 12.48 -1.33 -1.49
N ARG A 571 12.87 -0.06 -1.29
CA ARG A 571 13.31 0.82 -2.38
C ARG A 571 14.69 0.43 -2.87
N SER A 572 15.67 0.27 -1.98
CA SER A 572 17.02 -0.14 -2.39
C SER A 572 17.02 -1.55 -2.94
N VAL A 573 16.27 -2.49 -2.34
CA VAL A 573 16.14 -3.87 -2.85
C VAL A 573 15.57 -3.88 -4.27
N PHE A 574 14.45 -3.17 -4.52
CA PHE A 574 13.88 -3.13 -5.86
C PHE A 574 14.81 -2.45 -6.86
N MET A 575 15.42 -1.31 -6.52
CA MET A 575 16.33 -0.59 -7.41
C MET A 575 17.56 -1.43 -7.77
N ALA A 576 18.13 -2.16 -6.81
CA ALA A 576 19.23 -3.09 -7.04
C ALA A 576 18.81 -4.24 -7.98
N LEU A 577 17.69 -4.90 -7.67
CA LEU A 577 17.12 -5.99 -8.48
C LEU A 577 16.82 -5.54 -9.92
N HIS A 578 16.19 -4.38 -10.08
CA HIS A 578 15.85 -3.79 -11.39
C HIS A 578 17.10 -3.43 -12.19
N ALA A 579 18.08 -2.76 -11.58
CA ALA A 579 19.32 -2.37 -12.26
C ALA A 579 20.09 -3.60 -12.75
N MET A 580 20.30 -4.57 -11.86
CA MET A 580 20.98 -5.84 -12.13
C MET A 580 20.28 -6.66 -13.23
N LEU A 581 18.96 -6.86 -13.13
CA LEU A 581 18.21 -7.59 -14.14
C LEU A 581 18.13 -6.86 -15.48
N ARG A 582 18.21 -5.54 -15.52
CA ARG A 582 18.24 -4.78 -16.79
C ARG A 582 19.53 -5.00 -17.57
N VAL A 583 20.67 -5.20 -16.90
CA VAL A 583 22.00 -5.30 -17.53
C VAL A 583 22.51 -6.73 -17.71
N ALA A 584 22.02 -7.68 -16.90
CA ALA A 584 22.49 -9.06 -16.91
C ALA A 584 22.42 -9.73 -18.28
N ARG A 585 23.46 -10.47 -18.68
CA ARG A 585 23.51 -11.13 -19.99
C ARG A 585 22.50 -12.25 -20.08
N ILE A 586 22.38 -13.05 -19.02
CA ILE A 586 21.42 -14.14 -18.89
C ILE A 586 20.63 -13.96 -17.60
N VAL A 587 19.31 -14.01 -17.71
CA VAL A 587 18.40 -14.11 -16.57
C VAL A 587 17.69 -15.46 -16.64
N VAL A 588 17.64 -16.19 -15.53
CA VAL A 588 16.92 -17.46 -15.40
C VAL A 588 15.86 -17.31 -14.32
N GLY A 589 14.60 -17.54 -14.68
CA GLY A 589 13.47 -17.59 -13.75
C GLY A 589 12.84 -18.98 -13.74
N LEU A 590 12.81 -19.62 -12.58
CA LEU A 590 12.14 -20.90 -12.36
C LEU A 590 10.94 -20.69 -11.44
N ASP A 591 9.77 -21.23 -11.78
CA ASP A 591 8.61 -21.28 -10.88
C ASP A 591 7.56 -22.29 -11.39
N ALA A 592 6.62 -22.70 -10.56
CA ALA A 592 5.40 -23.38 -11.04
C ALA A 592 4.44 -22.42 -11.76
N ASN A 593 4.45 -21.15 -11.36
CA ASN A 593 3.60 -20.07 -11.86
C ASN A 593 4.41 -18.97 -12.60
N VAL A 594 5.50 -19.35 -13.29
CA VAL A 594 6.41 -18.39 -13.97
C VAL A 594 5.74 -17.61 -15.11
N ASP A 595 4.59 -18.10 -15.59
CA ASP A 595 3.70 -17.47 -16.56
C ASP A 595 2.67 -16.53 -15.91
N SER A 596 2.77 -16.25 -14.61
CA SER A 596 1.93 -15.26 -13.95
C SER A 596 2.12 -13.86 -14.57
N PRO A 597 1.11 -12.98 -14.52
CA PRO A 597 1.27 -11.58 -14.89
C PRO A 597 2.34 -10.87 -14.05
N ARG A 598 2.52 -11.26 -12.78
CA ARG A 598 3.54 -10.70 -11.87
C ARG A 598 4.95 -10.88 -12.45
N VAL A 599 5.29 -12.07 -12.92
CA VAL A 599 6.61 -12.39 -13.49
C VAL A 599 6.74 -11.88 -14.92
N THR A 600 5.76 -12.20 -15.78
CA THR A 600 5.88 -11.98 -17.23
C THR A 600 5.85 -10.51 -17.61
N GLU A 601 4.92 -9.72 -17.07
CA GLU A 601 4.80 -8.29 -17.39
C GLU A 601 5.97 -7.49 -16.80
N TRP A 602 6.45 -7.87 -15.62
CA TRP A 602 7.63 -7.25 -15.00
C TRP A 602 8.90 -7.49 -15.82
N LEU A 603 9.17 -8.72 -16.24
CA LEU A 603 10.33 -9.02 -17.07
C LEU A 603 10.26 -8.32 -18.43
N GLN A 604 9.07 -8.14 -18.99
CA GLN A 604 8.88 -7.33 -20.21
C GLN A 604 9.21 -5.84 -19.97
N ALA A 605 8.84 -5.28 -18.83
CA ALA A 605 9.17 -3.89 -18.47
C ALA A 605 10.68 -3.70 -18.17
N VAL A 606 11.32 -4.63 -17.46
CA VAL A 606 12.75 -4.53 -17.07
C VAL A 606 13.70 -4.90 -18.22
N ARG A 607 13.32 -5.87 -19.07
CA ARG A 607 14.15 -6.43 -20.15
C ARG A 607 13.44 -6.46 -21.53
N PRO A 608 12.91 -5.33 -22.02
CA PRO A 608 12.12 -5.29 -23.27
C PRO A 608 12.88 -5.73 -24.53
N ASN A 609 14.22 -5.74 -24.49
CA ASN A 609 15.10 -6.11 -25.60
C ASN A 609 15.74 -7.51 -25.45
N ALA A 610 15.43 -8.26 -24.40
CA ALA A 610 16.04 -9.58 -24.19
C ALA A 610 15.35 -10.68 -25.01
N LEU A 611 16.14 -11.61 -25.54
CA LEU A 611 15.63 -12.81 -26.20
C LEU A 611 15.04 -13.76 -25.15
N MET A 612 13.72 -13.89 -25.13
CA MET A 612 13.02 -14.80 -24.23
C MET A 612 12.99 -16.23 -24.77
N HIS A 613 13.30 -17.20 -23.91
CA HIS A 613 13.13 -18.63 -24.15
C HIS A 613 12.28 -19.24 -23.03
N ALA A 614 11.34 -20.11 -23.38
CA ALA A 614 10.37 -20.69 -22.44
C ALA A 614 10.36 -22.22 -22.54
N ILE A 615 10.55 -22.88 -21.39
CA ILE A 615 10.56 -24.33 -21.21
C ILE A 615 9.38 -24.68 -20.30
N TRP A 616 8.32 -25.29 -20.84
CA TRP A 616 7.13 -25.64 -20.06
C TRP A 616 6.95 -27.16 -20.02
N ASN A 617 7.14 -27.73 -18.82
CA ASN A 617 6.83 -29.12 -18.53
C ASN A 617 5.46 -29.21 -17.84
N THR A 618 4.51 -29.92 -18.43
CA THR A 618 3.17 -30.15 -17.87
C THR A 618 3.05 -31.49 -17.15
N GLY A 619 4.16 -32.20 -16.93
CA GLY A 619 4.19 -33.46 -16.21
C GLY A 619 3.68 -33.31 -14.77
N VAL A 620 2.85 -34.25 -14.35
CA VAL A 620 2.32 -34.35 -12.98
C VAL A 620 2.85 -35.65 -12.39
N ARG A 621 3.47 -35.61 -11.20
CA ARG A 621 3.83 -36.83 -10.47
C ARG A 621 2.52 -37.52 -10.07
N ALA A 622 2.33 -38.77 -10.48
CA ALA A 622 1.12 -39.52 -10.15
C ALA A 622 0.99 -39.64 -8.62
N SER A 623 -0.22 -39.43 -8.12
CA SER A 623 -0.55 -39.49 -6.70
C SER A 623 -1.96 -40.07 -6.57
N GLU A 624 -2.13 -41.03 -5.65
CA GLU A 624 -3.45 -41.56 -5.28
C GLU A 624 -4.03 -40.82 -4.06
N ARG A 625 -3.27 -39.86 -3.50
CA ARG A 625 -3.60 -39.14 -2.26
C ARG A 625 -4.88 -38.31 -2.42
N THR A 626 -5.75 -38.43 -1.44
CA THR A 626 -6.92 -37.55 -1.27
C THR A 626 -6.56 -36.36 -0.38
N ALA A 627 -7.05 -35.18 -0.75
CA ALA A 627 -7.05 -33.98 0.09
C ALA A 627 -8.49 -33.58 0.40
N THR A 628 -8.91 -33.73 1.65
CA THR A 628 -10.27 -33.39 2.09
C THR A 628 -10.27 -32.01 2.75
N ILE A 629 -11.15 -31.10 2.30
CA ILE A 629 -11.29 -29.76 2.86
C ILE A 629 -12.53 -29.73 3.76
N TRP A 630 -12.29 -29.57 5.05
CA TRP A 630 -13.30 -29.51 6.12
C TRP A 630 -13.51 -28.07 6.59
N PRO A 631 -14.71 -27.70 7.09
CA PRO A 631 -14.88 -26.46 7.83
C PRO A 631 -14.14 -26.55 9.17
N MET A 632 -13.67 -25.42 9.69
CA MET A 632 -13.15 -25.33 11.05
C MET A 632 -14.28 -25.56 12.07
N PRO A 633 -14.07 -26.29 13.18
CA PRO A 633 -15.08 -26.48 14.23
C PRO A 633 -15.71 -25.16 14.72
N SER A 634 -17.00 -25.22 15.07
CA SER A 634 -17.86 -24.05 15.30
C SER A 634 -17.66 -23.36 16.66
N SER A 635 -16.92 -23.97 17.59
CA SER A 635 -16.88 -23.61 19.01
C SER A 635 -16.26 -22.23 19.31
N GLY A 636 -16.74 -21.61 20.39
CA GLY A 636 -16.04 -20.59 21.18
C GLY A 636 -15.18 -19.53 20.44
N LYS A 637 -14.06 -19.19 21.09
CA LYS A 637 -12.96 -18.39 20.53
C LYS A 637 -12.14 -19.23 19.56
N LEU A 638 -11.26 -18.61 18.78
CA LEU A 638 -10.45 -19.33 17.80
C LEU A 638 -9.56 -20.41 18.44
N GLU A 639 -9.08 -20.17 19.65
CA GLU A 639 -8.29 -21.13 20.42
C GLU A 639 -9.10 -22.40 20.75
N ASP A 640 -10.39 -22.25 21.07
CA ASP A 640 -11.28 -23.37 21.44
C ASP A 640 -11.61 -24.27 20.23
N ARG A 641 -11.46 -23.75 19.00
CA ARG A 641 -11.69 -24.47 17.73
C ARG A 641 -10.56 -25.40 17.35
N PHE A 642 -9.36 -25.16 17.89
CA PHE A 642 -8.20 -26.00 17.61
C PHE A 642 -8.19 -27.28 18.44
N ALA A 643 -8.80 -27.27 19.63
CA ALA A 643 -8.76 -28.40 20.56
C ALA A 643 -9.28 -29.73 19.96
N PRO A 644 -10.42 -29.80 19.23
CA PRO A 644 -10.87 -31.07 18.62
C PRO A 644 -9.87 -31.63 17.60
N ILE A 645 -9.27 -30.76 16.78
CA ILE A 645 -8.29 -31.14 15.75
C ILE A 645 -6.97 -31.58 16.40
N ILE A 646 -6.54 -30.88 17.45
CA ILE A 646 -5.35 -31.25 18.23
C ILE A 646 -5.54 -32.60 18.90
N ASN A 647 -6.71 -32.86 19.52
CA ASN A 647 -7.01 -34.16 20.12
C ASN A 647 -6.94 -35.28 19.06
N GLN A 648 -7.60 -35.11 17.91
CA GLN A 648 -7.52 -36.10 16.82
C GLN A 648 -6.06 -36.40 16.39
N ILE A 649 -5.20 -35.37 16.27
CA ILE A 649 -3.78 -35.56 15.95
C ILE A 649 -3.07 -36.40 17.02
N LEU A 650 -3.38 -36.16 18.30
CA LEU A 650 -2.75 -36.86 19.43
C LEU A 650 -3.25 -38.30 19.54
N ASP A 651 -4.55 -38.54 19.34
CA ASP A 651 -5.16 -39.87 19.30
C ASP A 651 -4.55 -40.73 18.17
N GLU A 652 -4.35 -40.14 16.98
CA GLU A 652 -3.68 -40.82 15.86
C GLU A 652 -2.21 -41.14 16.17
N VAL A 653 -1.47 -40.23 16.83
CA VAL A 653 -0.08 -40.48 17.25
C VAL A 653 -0.01 -41.56 18.35
N GLU A 654 -0.95 -41.59 19.29
CA GLU A 654 -1.07 -42.64 20.30
C GLU A 654 -1.31 -44.00 19.63
N ALA A 655 -2.24 -44.05 18.67
CA ALA A 655 -2.51 -45.21 17.81
C ALA A 655 -1.36 -45.61 16.87
N GLY A 656 -0.19 -44.94 16.94
CA GLY A 656 1.03 -45.31 16.23
C GLY A 656 1.17 -44.69 14.83
N GLN A 657 0.34 -43.69 14.49
CA GLN A 657 0.49 -42.96 13.24
C GLN A 657 1.56 -41.87 13.32
N ASN A 658 2.31 -41.69 12.24
CA ASN A 658 3.22 -40.56 12.09
C ASN A 658 2.49 -39.43 11.35
N ILE A 659 2.32 -38.27 12.00
CA ILE A 659 1.49 -37.16 11.51
C ILE A 659 2.34 -35.93 11.20
N TRP A 660 2.13 -35.29 10.04
CA TRP A 660 2.68 -33.96 9.76
C TRP A 660 1.58 -32.91 9.68
N VAL A 661 1.90 -31.69 10.13
CA VAL A 661 0.94 -30.58 10.24
C VAL A 661 1.52 -29.33 9.61
N ALA A 662 0.86 -28.81 8.58
CA ALA A 662 1.15 -27.49 8.01
C ALA A 662 0.08 -26.49 8.45
N SER A 663 0.47 -25.43 9.15
CA SER A 663 -0.48 -24.47 9.71
C SER A 663 -0.16 -23.02 9.34
N THR A 664 -1.15 -22.29 8.84
CA THR A 664 -1.05 -20.83 8.69
C THR A 664 -1.07 -20.09 10.04
N SER A 665 -1.33 -20.79 11.14
CA SER A 665 -1.46 -20.27 12.50
C SER A 665 -0.29 -20.72 13.39
N ARG A 666 0.56 -19.77 13.81
CA ARG A 666 1.60 -20.02 14.83
C ARG A 666 0.98 -20.55 16.14
N THR A 667 -0.13 -19.95 16.56
CA THR A 667 -0.86 -20.29 17.79
C THR A 667 -1.39 -21.73 17.79
N PHE A 668 -1.73 -22.30 16.61
CA PHE A 668 -2.11 -23.71 16.52
C PHE A 668 -0.91 -24.61 16.87
N ILE A 669 0.26 -24.34 16.27
CA ILE A 669 1.48 -25.13 16.53
C ILE A 669 1.88 -25.01 18.01
N GLU A 670 1.85 -23.79 18.58
CA GLU A 670 2.13 -23.54 20.00
C GLU A 670 1.14 -24.22 20.96
N GLN A 671 -0.09 -24.55 20.51
CA GLN A 671 -1.04 -25.34 21.30
C GLN A 671 -0.79 -26.84 21.15
N LEU A 672 -0.52 -27.32 19.93
CA LEU A 672 -0.13 -28.70 19.67
C LEU A 672 1.13 -29.08 20.47
N GLU A 673 2.14 -28.20 20.56
CA GLU A 673 3.32 -28.41 21.41
C GLU A 673 2.96 -28.65 22.88
N ARG A 674 2.07 -27.82 23.44
CA ARG A 674 1.67 -27.92 24.85
C ARG A 674 0.83 -29.17 25.12
N ALA A 675 -0.08 -29.50 24.22
CA ALA A 675 -0.94 -30.68 24.35
C ALA A 675 -0.13 -31.99 24.17
N PHE A 676 0.74 -32.06 23.17
CA PHE A 676 1.66 -33.18 22.97
C PHE A 676 2.58 -33.37 24.19
N GLY A 677 3.16 -32.29 24.69
CA GLY A 677 3.96 -32.33 25.92
C GLY A 677 3.17 -32.85 27.12
N ALA A 678 1.92 -32.41 27.30
CA ALA A 678 1.07 -32.85 28.40
C ALA A 678 0.73 -34.36 28.36
N ILE A 679 0.46 -34.91 27.17
CA ILE A 679 0.07 -36.33 26.99
C ILE A 679 1.28 -37.26 26.94
N PHE A 680 2.32 -36.91 26.18
CA PHE A 680 3.42 -37.82 25.83
C PHE A 680 4.70 -37.62 26.65
N THR A 681 4.69 -36.80 27.71
CA THR A 681 5.84 -36.67 28.63
C THR A 681 6.26 -38.03 29.20
N GLY A 682 7.53 -38.39 28.97
CA GLY A 682 8.11 -39.65 29.45
C GLY A 682 7.89 -40.86 28.54
N THR A 683 7.27 -40.69 27.37
CA THR A 683 7.16 -41.72 26.33
C THR A 683 8.30 -41.64 25.31
N ASP A 684 8.36 -42.58 24.37
CA ASP A 684 9.25 -42.57 23.20
C ASP A 684 8.72 -41.72 22.03
N LYS A 685 7.53 -41.14 22.16
CA LYS A 685 6.90 -40.30 21.13
C LYS A 685 7.64 -38.97 21.01
N THR A 686 7.88 -38.55 19.77
CA THR A 686 8.69 -37.37 19.44
C THR A 686 7.90 -36.34 18.66
N LEU A 687 8.07 -35.07 19.03
CA LEU A 687 7.51 -33.92 18.32
C LEU A 687 8.63 -33.03 17.78
N LEU A 688 8.54 -32.65 16.51
CA LEU A 688 9.37 -31.61 15.90
C LEU A 688 8.50 -30.40 15.51
N THR A 689 8.96 -29.19 15.78
CA THR A 689 8.19 -27.98 15.46
C THR A 689 9.02 -26.83 14.93
N PHE A 690 8.51 -26.21 13.86
CA PHE A 690 9.18 -25.11 13.17
C PHE A 690 8.21 -23.94 13.01
N HIS A 691 8.40 -22.88 13.79
CA HIS A 691 7.56 -21.68 13.72
C HIS A 691 8.29 -20.45 14.25
N GLY A 692 7.83 -19.25 13.87
CA GLY A 692 8.51 -17.99 14.16
C GLY A 692 8.57 -17.55 15.63
N GLY A 693 8.11 -18.36 16.59
CA GLY A 693 8.38 -18.18 18.01
C GLY A 693 9.71 -18.82 18.47
N LYS A 694 10.19 -19.82 17.72
CA LYS A 694 11.45 -20.54 17.92
C LYS A 694 12.62 -19.62 17.53
N THR A 695 13.39 -19.18 18.52
CA THR A 695 14.39 -18.10 18.36
C THR A 695 15.74 -18.37 19.04
N SER A 696 15.86 -19.45 19.79
CA SER A 696 17.10 -19.86 20.44
C SER A 696 18.18 -20.26 19.41
N ALA A 697 19.43 -20.42 19.87
CA ALA A 697 20.50 -20.91 18.99
C ALA A 697 20.25 -22.35 18.54
N GLU A 698 19.71 -23.20 19.42
CA GLU A 698 19.37 -24.60 19.17
C GLU A 698 18.23 -24.71 18.15
N ASP A 699 17.15 -23.93 18.30
CA ASP A 699 16.04 -23.86 17.33
C ASP A 699 16.53 -23.52 15.91
N LYS A 700 17.47 -22.57 15.81
CA LYS A 700 18.01 -22.10 14.52
C LYS A 700 18.89 -23.14 13.87
N GLU A 701 19.70 -23.85 14.66
CA GLU A 701 20.53 -24.94 14.16
C GLU A 701 19.68 -26.15 13.77
N GLN A 702 18.63 -26.48 14.52
CA GLN A 702 17.65 -27.49 14.15
C GLN A 702 16.94 -27.14 12.83
N LEU A 703 16.54 -25.87 12.63
CA LEU A 703 15.98 -25.41 11.36
C LEU A 703 17.00 -25.50 10.21
N ARG A 704 18.27 -25.13 10.44
CA ARG A 704 19.34 -25.28 9.43
C ARG A 704 19.50 -26.76 9.03
N GLN A 705 19.58 -27.67 9.98
CA GLN A 705 19.71 -29.11 9.72
C GLN A 705 18.50 -29.67 8.96
N ALA A 706 17.28 -29.25 9.32
CA ALA A 706 16.04 -29.59 8.61
C ALA A 706 15.96 -29.02 7.18
N VAL A 707 16.69 -27.94 6.88
CA VAL A 707 16.81 -27.38 5.52
C VAL A 707 17.86 -28.12 4.69
N ALA A 708 18.98 -28.50 5.30
CA ALA A 708 20.13 -29.15 4.67
C ALA A 708 19.87 -30.64 4.32
N ASP A 709 19.27 -31.39 5.24
CA ASP A 709 18.95 -32.82 5.09
C ASP A 709 17.53 -33.12 5.64
N PRO A 710 16.46 -32.75 4.89
CA PRO A 710 15.08 -32.89 5.33
C PRO A 710 14.69 -34.34 5.64
N ASP A 711 15.20 -35.31 4.88
CA ASP A 711 14.89 -36.73 5.04
C ASP A 711 15.39 -37.33 6.35
N ARG A 712 16.34 -36.67 7.00
CA ARG A 712 16.86 -37.06 8.31
C ARG A 712 16.32 -36.21 9.46
N TYR A 713 16.22 -34.90 9.25
CA TYR A 713 15.95 -33.93 10.33
C TYR A 713 14.49 -33.43 10.37
N MET A 714 13.65 -33.80 9.40
CA MET A 714 12.19 -33.60 9.44
C MET A 714 11.43 -34.91 9.72
N VAL A 715 11.96 -35.76 10.60
CA VAL A 715 11.43 -37.10 10.92
C VAL A 715 11.08 -37.21 12.41
N ALA A 716 9.80 -37.33 12.74
CA ALA A 716 9.28 -37.53 14.09
C ALA A 716 7.89 -38.18 14.09
N HIS A 717 7.39 -38.60 15.26
CA HIS A 717 6.02 -39.12 15.38
C HIS A 717 4.97 -38.04 15.08
N CYS A 718 5.24 -36.80 15.48
CA CYS A 718 4.50 -35.64 15.02
C CYS A 718 5.46 -34.54 14.54
N MET A 719 5.13 -33.87 13.44
CA MET A 719 5.88 -32.70 12.97
C MET A 719 4.93 -31.54 12.62
N GLY A 720 5.05 -30.41 13.30
CA GLY A 720 4.21 -29.22 13.07
C GLY A 720 4.99 -28.00 12.59
N TYR A 721 4.60 -27.39 11.47
CA TYR A 721 5.29 -26.21 10.94
C TYR A 721 4.38 -25.12 10.40
N SER A 722 4.86 -23.89 10.53
CA SER A 722 4.29 -22.69 9.91
C SER A 722 5.13 -22.27 8.68
N PRO A 723 4.89 -21.11 8.02
CA PRO A 723 5.67 -20.65 6.87
C PRO A 723 7.19 -20.47 7.06
N THR A 724 7.75 -20.81 8.23
CA THR A 724 9.21 -20.85 8.47
C THR A 724 9.92 -21.94 7.67
N ILE A 725 9.27 -23.07 7.37
CA ILE A 725 9.80 -24.04 6.39
C ILE A 725 9.50 -23.52 4.98
N GLY A 726 10.41 -22.68 4.49
CA GLY A 726 10.30 -21.99 3.21
C GLY A 726 10.42 -22.90 1.98
N PRO A 727 10.19 -22.34 0.78
CA PRO A 727 10.48 -23.00 -0.51
C PRO A 727 11.88 -23.61 -0.59
N GLY A 728 12.02 -24.58 -1.49
CA GLY A 728 13.24 -25.38 -1.66
C GLY A 728 13.27 -26.63 -0.77
N VAL A 729 12.78 -26.56 0.48
CA VAL A 729 12.72 -27.72 1.37
C VAL A 729 11.69 -28.74 0.85
N SER A 730 12.07 -30.02 0.81
CA SER A 730 11.20 -31.16 0.50
C SER A 730 11.77 -32.41 1.18
N GLN A 731 10.90 -33.12 1.88
CA GLN A 731 11.13 -34.39 2.54
C GLN A 731 10.44 -35.47 1.68
N GLU A 732 11.23 -36.45 1.24
CA GLU A 732 10.90 -37.51 0.29
C GLU A 732 10.94 -38.90 0.94
N ALA A 733 11.54 -39.05 2.12
CA ALA A 733 11.51 -40.32 2.86
C ALA A 733 10.07 -40.70 3.30
N GLN A 734 9.65 -41.92 3.00
CA GLN A 734 8.32 -42.43 3.34
C GLN A 734 8.20 -42.68 4.86
N HIS A 735 7.74 -41.66 5.59
CA HIS A 735 7.66 -41.70 7.06
C HIS A 735 6.27 -41.34 7.61
N TYR A 736 5.56 -40.39 6.99
CA TYR A 736 4.30 -39.87 7.52
C TYR A 736 3.07 -40.52 6.89
N HIS A 737 2.17 -41.03 7.72
CA HIS A 737 0.97 -41.75 7.28
C HIS A 737 -0.20 -40.80 6.93
N ARG A 738 -0.28 -39.62 7.56
CA ARG A 738 -1.34 -38.62 7.31
C ARG A 738 -0.82 -37.19 7.45
N GLY A 739 -1.45 -36.26 6.73
CA GLY A 739 -1.20 -34.82 6.83
C GLY A 739 -2.39 -34.05 7.35
N VAL A 740 -2.14 -33.01 8.16
CA VAL A 740 -3.17 -32.05 8.59
C VAL A 740 -2.80 -30.64 8.15
N GLY A 741 -3.73 -29.99 7.46
CA GLY A 741 -3.62 -28.60 7.01
C GLY A 741 -4.52 -27.67 7.83
N ILE A 742 -3.96 -26.61 8.42
CA ILE A 742 -4.75 -25.58 9.11
C ILE A 742 -4.73 -24.29 8.27
N ALA A 743 -5.82 -24.03 7.56
CA ALA A 743 -5.96 -22.97 6.57
C ALA A 743 -6.82 -21.81 7.09
N LEU A 744 -6.20 -20.86 7.79
CA LEU A 744 -6.87 -19.61 8.19
C LEU A 744 -6.69 -18.53 7.10
N ASN A 745 -7.77 -18.21 6.39
CA ASN A 745 -7.81 -17.12 5.42
C ASN A 745 -8.00 -15.78 6.15
N ARG A 746 -6.88 -15.19 6.60
CA ARG A 746 -6.88 -13.89 7.29
C ARG A 746 -6.38 -12.77 6.36
N PRO A 747 -7.16 -11.69 6.12
CA PRO A 747 -6.78 -10.65 5.18
C PRO A 747 -5.45 -9.94 5.49
N ASN A 748 -5.18 -9.64 6.76
CA ASN A 748 -4.15 -8.67 7.16
C ASN A 748 -2.85 -9.31 7.69
N ASP A 749 -2.89 -10.55 8.17
CA ASP A 749 -1.82 -11.19 8.96
C ASP A 749 -1.52 -12.65 8.58
N GLY A 750 -2.36 -13.31 7.76
CA GLY A 750 -2.17 -14.71 7.36
C GLY A 750 -1.38 -14.88 6.05
N PRO A 751 -0.60 -15.96 5.86
CA PRO A 751 -0.01 -16.32 4.57
C PRO A 751 -1.09 -16.55 3.50
N ASP A 752 -0.75 -16.34 2.24
CA ASP A 752 -1.68 -16.58 1.12
C ASP A 752 -1.81 -18.07 0.76
N VAL A 753 -2.79 -18.40 -0.09
CA VAL A 753 -3.05 -19.76 -0.55
C VAL A 753 -1.87 -20.35 -1.33
N PHE A 754 -1.08 -19.52 -2.01
CA PHE A 754 0.11 -19.94 -2.74
C PHE A 754 1.19 -20.41 -1.76
N THR A 755 1.40 -19.68 -0.66
CA THR A 755 2.29 -20.06 0.43
C THR A 755 1.79 -21.34 1.12
N PHE A 756 0.50 -21.43 1.44
CA PHE A 756 -0.06 -22.61 2.11
C PHE A 756 0.00 -23.88 1.24
N THR A 757 -0.31 -23.79 -0.06
CA THR A 757 -0.15 -24.92 -0.99
C THR A 757 1.30 -25.31 -1.22
N GLN A 758 2.28 -24.43 -0.99
CA GLN A 758 3.68 -24.84 -0.93
C GLN A 758 4.01 -25.56 0.38
N MET A 759 3.47 -25.12 1.51
CA MET A 759 3.65 -25.78 2.81
C MET A 759 3.12 -27.21 2.78
N LEU A 760 1.91 -27.44 2.24
CA LEU A 760 1.31 -28.78 2.10
C LEU A 760 2.16 -29.77 1.28
N GLN A 761 3.17 -29.30 0.57
CA GLN A 761 4.02 -30.11 -0.30
C GLN A 761 5.48 -30.21 0.15
N ARG A 762 5.77 -29.85 1.42
CA ARG A 762 7.07 -30.18 2.02
C ARG A 762 7.22 -31.68 2.20
N VAL A 763 6.16 -32.38 2.59
CA VAL A 763 6.13 -33.86 2.69
C VAL A 763 5.61 -34.44 1.37
N ARG A 764 6.52 -34.97 0.55
CA ARG A 764 6.22 -35.48 -0.79
C ARG A 764 5.52 -36.83 -0.74
N ASP A 765 6.12 -37.79 -0.04
CA ASP A 765 5.69 -39.19 0.01
C ASP A 765 5.08 -39.53 1.38
N GLY A 766 4.07 -38.74 1.76
CA GLY A 766 3.16 -39.05 2.88
C GLY A 766 1.76 -39.43 2.39
N GLY A 767 0.87 -39.83 3.30
CA GLY A 767 -0.52 -40.22 2.96
C GLY A 767 -1.49 -39.05 2.77
N ASP A 768 -2.79 -39.33 2.94
CA ASP A 768 -3.90 -38.40 2.71
C ASP A 768 -3.82 -37.14 3.60
N ILE A 769 -4.49 -36.07 3.18
CA ILE A 769 -4.43 -34.75 3.83
C ILE A 769 -5.84 -34.28 4.23
N ASP A 770 -6.03 -33.92 5.49
CA ASP A 770 -7.24 -33.24 5.97
C ASP A 770 -6.95 -31.76 6.24
N ILE A 771 -7.67 -30.87 5.54
CA ILE A 771 -7.45 -29.43 5.55
C ILE A 771 -8.64 -28.74 6.21
N TYR A 772 -8.45 -28.25 7.43
CA TYR A 772 -9.46 -27.46 8.16
C TYR A 772 -9.36 -25.99 7.75
N TYR A 773 -10.41 -25.48 7.12
CA TYR A 773 -10.47 -24.12 6.58
C TYR A 773 -11.37 -23.20 7.42
N MET A 774 -10.90 -21.99 7.68
CA MET A 774 -11.71 -20.91 8.25
C MET A 774 -11.53 -19.62 7.47
N GLU A 775 -12.64 -18.99 7.08
CA GLU A 775 -12.66 -17.67 6.48
C GLU A 775 -12.90 -16.59 7.54
N ILE A 776 -12.02 -15.59 7.60
CA ILE A 776 -12.30 -14.34 8.33
C ILE A 776 -12.87 -13.33 7.31
N PRO A 777 -13.96 -12.59 7.63
CA PRO A 777 -14.64 -11.73 6.68
C PRO A 777 -13.70 -10.80 5.89
N ALA A 778 -13.77 -10.88 4.56
CA ALA A 778 -12.89 -10.16 3.66
C ALA A 778 -13.01 -8.62 3.80
N PRO A 779 -11.98 -7.85 3.42
CA PRO A 779 -12.03 -6.39 3.42
C PRO A 779 -13.18 -5.88 2.55
N LYS A 780 -13.85 -4.82 3.02
CA LYS A 780 -15.08 -4.31 2.39
C LYS A 780 -14.79 -3.59 1.04
N PHE A 781 -13.53 -3.32 0.69
CA PHE A 781 -13.08 -2.71 -0.58
C PHE A 781 -12.06 -3.62 -1.22
N VAL A 782 -12.20 -3.89 -2.53
CA VAL A 782 -11.20 -4.69 -3.24
C VAL A 782 -11.14 -4.38 -4.74
N PRO A 783 -9.96 -4.02 -5.29
CA PRO A 783 -9.77 -3.81 -6.71
C PRO A 783 -9.59 -5.14 -7.46
N SER A 784 -10.41 -5.37 -8.49
CA SER A 784 -10.36 -6.58 -9.32
C SER A 784 -9.57 -6.44 -10.64
N THR A 785 -8.94 -5.29 -10.87
CA THR A 785 -8.15 -4.99 -12.08
C THR A 785 -6.94 -4.12 -11.76
N LYS A 786 -5.86 -4.19 -12.55
CA LYS A 786 -4.66 -3.36 -12.35
C LYS A 786 -4.96 -1.86 -12.35
N GLU A 787 -5.78 -1.40 -13.29
CA GLU A 787 -6.25 0.00 -13.34
C GLU A 787 -7.11 0.37 -12.12
N GLY A 788 -7.86 -0.59 -11.55
CA GLY A 788 -8.52 -0.43 -10.26
C GLY A 788 -7.53 -0.24 -9.11
N VAL A 789 -6.42 -1.00 -9.10
CA VAL A 789 -5.34 -0.83 -8.11
C VAL A 789 -4.66 0.52 -8.29
N PHE A 790 -4.25 0.90 -9.50
CA PHE A 790 -3.61 2.20 -9.77
C PHE A 790 -4.49 3.37 -9.31
N ARG A 791 -5.79 3.34 -9.65
CA ARG A 791 -6.75 4.36 -9.17
C ARG A 791 -6.91 4.39 -7.65
N ALA A 792 -6.79 3.24 -6.99
CA ALA A 792 -6.85 3.16 -5.52
C ALA A 792 -5.58 3.72 -4.87
N ILE A 793 -4.39 3.44 -5.43
CA ILE A 793 -3.11 4.04 -5.03
C ILE A 793 -3.16 5.56 -5.21
N GLU A 794 -3.56 6.04 -6.39
CA GLU A 794 -3.69 7.47 -6.70
C GLU A 794 -4.65 8.17 -5.72
N ARG A 795 -5.67 7.44 -5.24
CA ARG A 795 -6.65 7.88 -4.25
C ARG A 795 -6.20 7.79 -2.79
N GLN A 796 -5.03 7.22 -2.52
CA GLN A 796 -4.56 6.92 -1.16
C GLN A 796 -5.59 6.09 -0.37
N ASP A 797 -6.16 5.07 -1.03
CA ASP A 797 -7.23 4.26 -0.44
C ASP A 797 -6.75 3.50 0.80
N ALA A 798 -7.34 3.84 1.96
CA ALA A 798 -6.93 3.31 3.25
C ALA A 798 -7.13 1.79 3.38
N GLU A 799 -8.08 1.19 2.66
CA GLU A 799 -8.29 -0.26 2.69
C GLU A 799 -7.33 -1.00 1.75
N LEU A 800 -6.91 -0.36 0.64
CA LEU A 800 -5.74 -0.84 -0.12
C LEU A 800 -4.49 -0.83 0.76
N HIS A 801 -4.24 0.25 1.50
CA HIS A 801 -3.08 0.38 2.39
C HIS A 801 -3.09 -0.61 3.56
N ALA A 802 -4.28 -1.03 4.03
CA ALA A 802 -4.43 -2.10 5.02
C ALA A 802 -4.20 -3.50 4.43
N LEU A 803 -4.53 -3.72 3.15
CA LEU A 803 -4.34 -5.00 2.45
C LEU A 803 -2.88 -5.22 2.01
N VAL A 804 -2.21 -4.16 1.55
CA VAL A 804 -0.79 -4.13 1.18
C VAL A 804 -0.24 -2.76 1.54
N LYS A 805 0.79 -2.70 2.38
CA LYS A 805 1.40 -1.43 2.80
C LYS A 805 1.85 -0.60 1.58
N PRO A 806 1.74 0.74 1.65
CA PRO A 806 2.24 1.61 0.59
C PRO A 806 3.70 1.29 0.23
N SER A 807 3.99 1.30 -1.05
CA SER A 807 5.35 1.14 -1.57
C SER A 807 5.91 2.52 -1.92
N GLU A 808 6.95 2.95 -1.19
CA GLU A 808 7.74 4.16 -1.47
C GLU A 808 8.54 4.08 -2.79
N VAL A 809 8.38 2.98 -3.53
CA VAL A 809 9.07 2.66 -4.78
C VAL A 809 8.17 2.88 -6.01
N LEU A 810 6.90 3.21 -5.83
CA LEU A 810 5.96 3.43 -6.94
C LEU A 810 6.36 4.66 -7.76
N ASP A 811 6.57 4.47 -9.05
CA ASP A 811 6.86 5.57 -9.97
C ASP A 811 5.56 6.29 -10.35
N PHE A 812 5.54 7.61 -10.20
CA PHE A 812 4.41 8.46 -10.58
C PHE A 812 4.80 9.41 -11.71
N LEU A 813 3.87 9.58 -12.65
CA LEU A 813 3.93 10.60 -13.69
C LEU A 813 3.31 11.89 -13.14
N GLU A 814 4.16 12.86 -12.83
CA GLU A 814 3.74 14.20 -12.42
C GLU A 814 3.56 15.12 -13.62
N ARG A 815 2.50 15.95 -13.59
CA ARG A 815 2.33 17.09 -14.49
C ARG A 815 1.94 18.31 -13.66
N PRO A 816 2.49 19.51 -13.94
CA PRO A 816 2.12 20.73 -13.21
C PRO A 816 0.60 20.91 -13.13
N GLY A 817 0.09 21.13 -11.91
CA GLY A 817 -1.34 21.34 -11.65
C GLY A 817 -2.23 20.10 -11.80
N LYS A 818 -1.69 18.87 -11.82
CA LYS A 818 -2.49 17.63 -11.85
C LYS A 818 -2.06 16.63 -10.78
N ARG A 819 -3.03 15.86 -10.30
CA ARG A 819 -2.83 14.72 -9.38
C ARG A 819 -1.73 13.79 -9.91
N PRO A 820 -0.81 13.29 -9.07
CA PRO A 820 0.14 12.25 -9.48
C PRO A 820 -0.61 10.99 -9.93
N VAL A 821 -0.18 10.41 -11.05
CA VAL A 821 -0.78 9.23 -11.70
C VAL A 821 0.28 8.14 -11.73
N CYS A 822 -0.03 6.89 -11.33
CA CYS A 822 0.97 5.81 -11.37
C CYS A 822 1.50 5.62 -12.80
N ASP A 823 2.81 5.47 -12.97
CA ASP A 823 3.35 5.06 -14.26
C ASP A 823 2.92 3.61 -14.56
N ARG A 824 2.05 3.42 -15.55
CA ARG A 824 1.56 2.09 -15.96
C ARG A 824 2.61 1.27 -16.73
N GLU A 825 3.66 1.91 -17.22
CA GLU A 825 4.79 1.25 -17.88
C GLU A 825 5.92 0.92 -16.89
N SER A 826 5.89 1.48 -15.66
CA SER A 826 6.90 1.17 -14.65
C SER A 826 6.78 -0.26 -14.12
N ALA A 827 7.93 -0.92 -14.10
CA ALA A 827 8.15 -2.20 -13.44
C ALA A 827 7.73 -2.23 -11.96
N THR A 828 7.89 -1.13 -11.21
CA THR A 828 7.51 -1.04 -9.78
C THR A 828 6.00 -1.11 -9.61
N CYS A 829 5.29 -0.28 -10.38
CA CYS A 829 3.84 -0.21 -10.42
C CYS A 829 3.21 -1.53 -10.90
N ILE A 830 3.78 -2.14 -11.94
CA ILE A 830 3.30 -3.43 -12.49
C ILE A 830 3.40 -4.54 -11.42
N VAL A 831 4.55 -4.72 -10.77
CA VAL A 831 4.71 -5.74 -9.71
C VAL A 831 3.80 -5.45 -8.54
N TYR A 832 3.73 -4.20 -8.06
CA TYR A 832 2.88 -3.85 -6.93
C TYR A 832 1.40 -4.14 -7.23
N ALA A 833 0.91 -3.76 -8.41
CA ALA A 833 -0.47 -4.02 -8.79
C ALA A 833 -0.77 -5.53 -8.91
N ASN A 834 0.14 -6.32 -9.48
CA ASN A 834 -0.02 -7.76 -9.57
C ASN A 834 0.09 -8.47 -8.20
N ASN A 835 0.89 -7.94 -7.26
CA ASN A 835 0.94 -8.41 -5.88
C ASN A 835 -0.39 -8.16 -5.15
N VAL A 836 -0.97 -6.96 -5.27
CA VAL A 836 -2.31 -6.64 -4.73
C VAL A 836 -3.37 -7.58 -5.31
N LEU A 837 -3.39 -7.78 -6.63
CA LEU A 837 -4.38 -8.63 -7.29
C LEU A 837 -4.24 -10.11 -6.89
N ALA A 838 -3.03 -10.62 -6.76
CA ALA A 838 -2.79 -11.99 -6.30
C ALA A 838 -3.21 -12.19 -4.84
N ARG A 839 -2.91 -11.23 -3.96
CA ARG A 839 -3.37 -11.24 -2.56
C ARG A 839 -4.90 -11.19 -2.47
N TYR A 840 -5.54 -10.36 -3.29
CA TYR A 840 -7.00 -10.31 -3.41
C TYR A 840 -7.61 -11.63 -3.88
N GLN A 841 -7.05 -12.22 -4.94
CA GLN A 841 -7.51 -13.52 -5.47
C GLN A 841 -7.35 -14.62 -4.42
N SER A 842 -6.23 -14.63 -3.68
CA SER A 842 -6.05 -15.55 -2.55
C SER A 842 -7.12 -15.39 -1.48
N ILE A 843 -7.54 -14.17 -1.15
CA ILE A 843 -8.54 -13.96 -0.07
C ILE A 843 -9.94 -14.33 -0.54
N THR A 844 -10.33 -13.96 -1.77
CA THR A 844 -11.72 -14.13 -2.25
C THR A 844 -11.99 -15.43 -3.00
N ASN A 845 -10.95 -16.17 -3.37
CA ASN A 845 -11.08 -17.47 -4.02
C ASN A 845 -10.12 -18.49 -3.39
N TYR A 846 -9.91 -18.41 -2.06
CA TYR A 846 -8.93 -19.23 -1.34
C TYR A 846 -9.13 -20.73 -1.64
N VAL A 847 -10.34 -21.24 -1.38
CA VAL A 847 -10.69 -22.65 -1.58
C VAL A 847 -10.59 -23.04 -3.06
N GLY A 848 -11.08 -22.20 -3.99
CA GLY A 848 -11.01 -22.50 -5.42
C GLY A 848 -9.59 -22.52 -5.99
N ILE A 849 -8.68 -21.71 -5.47
CA ILE A 849 -7.25 -21.75 -5.83
C ILE A 849 -6.57 -22.95 -5.18
N LEU A 850 -6.86 -23.24 -3.91
CA LEU A 850 -6.35 -24.40 -3.18
C LEU A 850 -6.72 -25.71 -3.87
N THR A 851 -8.00 -25.91 -4.18
CA THR A 851 -8.50 -27.07 -4.93
C THR A 851 -7.77 -27.20 -6.26
N LYS A 852 -7.71 -26.13 -7.06
CA LYS A 852 -7.09 -26.17 -8.38
C LYS A 852 -5.58 -26.46 -8.33
N ASP A 853 -4.83 -25.89 -7.38
CA ASP A 853 -3.40 -26.23 -7.24
C ASP A 853 -3.24 -27.69 -6.81
N LEU A 854 -4.00 -28.18 -5.83
CA LEU A 854 -3.92 -29.59 -5.41
C LEU A 854 -4.25 -30.57 -6.57
N GLU A 855 -5.31 -30.32 -7.33
CA GLU A 855 -5.66 -31.08 -8.54
C GLU A 855 -4.55 -31.05 -9.60
N GLN A 856 -3.96 -29.87 -9.86
CA GLN A 856 -2.83 -29.72 -10.80
C GLN A 856 -1.56 -30.47 -10.38
N GLN A 857 -1.46 -30.86 -9.11
CA GLN A 857 -0.33 -31.55 -8.52
C GLN A 857 -0.65 -33.03 -8.25
N GLY A 858 -1.80 -33.51 -8.76
CA GLY A 858 -2.19 -34.92 -8.79
C GLY A 858 -3.08 -35.39 -7.64
N PHE A 859 -3.51 -34.52 -6.73
CA PHE A 859 -4.40 -34.92 -5.63
C PHE A 859 -5.85 -35.05 -6.07
N ARG A 860 -6.57 -36.02 -5.52
CA ARG A 860 -8.04 -36.03 -5.54
C ARG A 860 -8.56 -35.11 -4.45
N VAL A 861 -9.21 -34.00 -4.80
CA VAL A 861 -9.75 -33.05 -3.81
C VAL A 861 -11.22 -33.38 -3.49
N VAL A 862 -11.55 -33.43 -2.21
CA VAL A 862 -12.93 -33.57 -1.70
C VAL A 862 -13.25 -32.33 -0.88
N ASN A 863 -14.32 -31.61 -1.20
CA ASN A 863 -14.69 -30.37 -0.51
C ASN A 863 -15.99 -30.57 0.29
N ARG A 864 -15.87 -30.52 1.61
CA ARG A 864 -16.96 -30.73 2.58
C ARG A 864 -17.39 -29.45 3.29
N LEU A 865 -17.04 -28.27 2.79
CA LEU A 865 -17.41 -26.98 3.41
C LEU A 865 -18.91 -26.67 3.43
N ALA A 866 -19.72 -27.47 2.72
CA ALA A 866 -21.18 -27.41 2.76
C ALA A 866 -21.81 -28.48 3.68
N GLU A 867 -21.01 -29.41 4.21
CA GLU A 867 -21.45 -30.40 5.19
C GLU A 867 -21.32 -29.77 6.58
N PRO A 868 -22.39 -29.70 7.40
CA PRO A 868 -22.23 -29.38 8.81
C PRO A 868 -21.36 -30.46 9.45
N LEU A 869 -20.42 -30.05 10.31
CA LEU A 869 -19.74 -30.97 11.21
C LEU A 869 -20.75 -31.39 12.29
N ASP A 870 -21.40 -32.52 12.08
CA ASP A 870 -22.12 -33.22 13.14
C ASP A 870 -21.07 -33.77 14.12
N ASP A 871 -21.07 -33.25 15.36
CA ASP A 871 -20.37 -33.88 16.48
C ASP A 871 -20.99 -35.25 16.72
N ALA A 872 -20.21 -36.33 16.57
CA ALA A 872 -20.72 -37.69 16.64
C ALA A 872 -21.03 -38.17 18.07
N ASP A 873 -21.98 -39.12 18.13
CA ASP A 873 -22.24 -40.05 19.24
C ASP A 873 -22.95 -39.55 20.52
N GLU A 874 -24.22 -39.16 20.38
CA GLU A 874 -25.27 -39.71 21.28
C GLU A 874 -26.50 -40.24 20.49
N GLN A 875 -26.53 -41.57 20.30
CA GLN A 875 -27.70 -42.46 20.22
C GLN A 875 -28.93 -42.06 19.36
N GLY A 876 -29.17 -42.78 18.25
CA GLY A 876 -30.52 -43.34 18.02
C GLY A 876 -31.37 -43.00 16.77
N GLY A 877 -30.80 -42.70 15.59
CA GLY A 877 -31.49 -42.75 14.28
C GLY A 877 -32.69 -41.79 14.05
N PRO A 878 -33.53 -41.97 13.00
CA PRO A 878 -33.32 -42.74 11.76
C PRO A 878 -32.92 -41.83 10.57
N GLU A 879 -32.77 -42.41 9.38
CA GLU A 879 -32.51 -41.71 8.11
C GLU A 879 -33.44 -40.49 7.90
N ARG A 880 -32.87 -39.33 7.52
CA ARG A 880 -33.65 -38.22 6.97
C ARG A 880 -33.35 -37.98 5.49
N SER A 881 -34.36 -38.32 4.70
CA SER A 881 -34.66 -37.79 3.38
C SER A 881 -34.40 -36.29 3.27
N GLY A 882 -33.97 -35.83 2.09
CA GLY A 882 -33.64 -34.43 1.85
C GLY A 882 -34.74 -33.44 2.27
N ASP A 883 -34.31 -32.36 2.94
CA ASP A 883 -35.22 -31.42 3.59
C ASP A 883 -36.11 -30.68 2.58
N LEU A 884 -37.38 -31.10 2.57
CA LEU A 884 -38.49 -30.21 2.25
C LEU A 884 -38.56 -29.14 3.34
N ASP A 885 -38.75 -27.88 2.94
CA ASP A 885 -39.02 -26.78 3.86
C ASP A 885 -40.17 -27.18 4.81
N PRO A 886 -39.95 -27.25 6.14
CA PRO A 886 -40.99 -27.72 7.06
C PRO A 886 -42.24 -26.82 7.04
N ASP A 887 -42.08 -25.54 6.69
CA ASP A 887 -43.21 -24.63 6.49
C ASP A 887 -44.06 -25.02 5.27
N ALA A 888 -43.51 -25.65 4.23
CA ALA A 888 -44.22 -25.94 2.97
C ALA A 888 -45.35 -26.99 3.09
N SER A 889 -45.49 -27.62 4.25
CA SER A 889 -46.60 -28.54 4.59
C SER A 889 -47.80 -27.86 5.26
N LEU A 890 -47.65 -26.60 5.69
CA LEU A 890 -48.70 -25.84 6.37
C LEU A 890 -49.78 -25.38 5.39
N SER A 891 -51.04 -25.32 5.85
CA SER A 891 -52.06 -24.59 5.11
C SER A 891 -51.83 -23.09 5.21
N ASP A 892 -52.33 -22.34 4.22
CA ASP A 892 -52.28 -20.87 4.19
C ASP A 892 -52.83 -20.22 5.49
N ASP A 893 -53.81 -20.85 6.15
CA ASP A 893 -54.36 -20.39 7.43
C ASP A 893 -53.44 -20.72 8.62
N GLN A 894 -52.89 -21.93 8.68
CA GLN A 894 -51.94 -22.35 9.73
C GLN A 894 -50.65 -21.53 9.67
N TRP A 895 -50.17 -21.23 8.46
CA TRP A 895 -49.03 -20.36 8.25
C TRP A 895 -49.31 -18.92 8.69
N ARG A 896 -50.50 -18.38 8.37
CA ARG A 896 -50.92 -17.06 8.88
C ARG A 896 -50.95 -17.01 10.41
N GLU A 897 -51.47 -18.04 11.07
CA GLU A 897 -51.48 -18.12 12.54
C GLU A 897 -50.07 -18.17 13.14
N ALA A 898 -49.14 -18.90 12.51
CA ALA A 898 -47.75 -18.97 12.97
C ALA A 898 -46.92 -17.70 12.68
N TYR A 899 -47.17 -17.01 11.57
CA TYR A 899 -46.25 -15.98 11.04
C TYR A 899 -46.80 -14.54 10.98
N CYS A 900 -48.12 -14.32 10.97
CA CYS A 900 -48.72 -12.99 10.86
C CYS A 900 -49.04 -12.35 12.22
N ILE A 901 -48.00 -11.80 12.87
CA ILE A 901 -48.11 -11.14 14.18
C ILE A 901 -48.85 -9.79 14.17
N SER A 902 -49.41 -9.41 15.32
CA SER A 902 -50.04 -8.10 15.50
C SER A 902 -49.01 -6.95 15.61
N PRO A 903 -49.42 -5.68 15.43
CA PRO A 903 -48.54 -4.52 15.64
C PRO A 903 -47.92 -4.51 17.05
N THR A 904 -48.71 -4.93 18.05
CA THR A 904 -48.29 -4.99 19.46
C THR A 904 -47.17 -6.00 19.68
N GLU A 905 -47.27 -7.18 19.05
CA GLU A 905 -46.22 -8.22 19.11
C GLU A 905 -44.98 -7.81 18.33
N TYR A 906 -45.16 -7.18 17.17
CA TYR A 906 -44.06 -6.62 16.38
C TYR A 906 -43.20 -5.64 17.19
N TYR A 907 -43.84 -4.70 17.90
CA TYR A 907 -43.12 -3.78 18.78
C TYR A 907 -42.50 -4.47 20.01
N LYS A 908 -43.16 -5.48 20.60
CA LYS A 908 -42.57 -6.29 21.68
C LYS A 908 -41.29 -7.01 21.23
N ILE A 909 -41.29 -7.64 20.04
CA ILE A 909 -40.11 -8.33 19.51
C ILE A 909 -39.00 -7.33 19.13
N LYS A 910 -39.34 -6.19 18.50
CA LYS A 910 -38.38 -5.08 18.27
C LYS A 910 -37.77 -4.59 19.59
N GLU A 911 -38.53 -4.50 20.67
CA GLU A 911 -38.01 -4.08 21.97
C GLU A 911 -37.15 -5.17 22.65
N LYS A 912 -37.54 -6.45 22.56
CA LYS A 912 -36.74 -7.61 23.00
C LYS A 912 -35.37 -7.60 22.33
N ARG A 913 -35.33 -7.35 21.01
CA ARG A 913 -34.12 -7.18 20.21
C ARG A 913 -33.26 -6.00 20.69
N ARG A 914 -33.88 -4.83 20.95
CA ARG A 914 -33.19 -3.64 21.48
C ARG A 914 -32.58 -3.89 22.86
N LYS A 915 -33.21 -4.72 23.69
CA LYS A 915 -32.73 -5.14 25.03
C LYS A 915 -31.72 -6.30 24.98
N LEU A 916 -31.20 -6.67 23.79
CA LEU A 916 -30.20 -7.72 23.55
C LEU A 916 -30.56 -9.12 24.12
N LYS A 917 -31.85 -9.41 24.37
CA LYS A 917 -32.28 -10.67 25.01
C LYS A 917 -32.37 -11.90 24.09
N GLY A 918 -31.72 -11.85 22.91
CA GLY A 918 -31.91 -12.83 21.85
C GLY A 918 -33.31 -12.75 21.20
N VAL A 919 -33.40 -13.22 19.96
CA VAL A 919 -34.65 -13.31 19.17
C VAL A 919 -34.57 -14.65 18.42
N SER A 920 -35.64 -15.44 18.44
CA SER A 920 -35.68 -16.73 17.73
C SER A 920 -35.82 -16.53 16.22
N GLU A 921 -35.52 -17.57 15.43
CA GLU A 921 -35.68 -17.52 13.98
C GLU A 921 -37.14 -17.29 13.56
N LEU A 922 -38.09 -17.87 14.31
CA LEU A 922 -39.53 -17.61 14.14
C LEU A 922 -39.87 -16.13 14.40
N GLU A 923 -39.44 -15.57 15.53
CA GLU A 923 -39.65 -14.15 15.85
C GLU A 923 -39.01 -13.21 14.80
N GLN A 924 -37.87 -13.60 14.22
CA GLN A 924 -37.21 -12.87 13.14
C GLN A 924 -38.01 -12.96 11.83
N LYS A 925 -38.46 -14.17 11.41
CA LYS A 925 -39.37 -14.35 10.26
C LYS A 925 -40.63 -13.50 10.42
N GLN A 926 -41.28 -13.54 11.58
CA GLN A 926 -42.48 -12.75 11.90
C GLN A 926 -42.25 -11.23 11.80
N VAL A 927 -41.13 -10.73 12.33
CA VAL A 927 -40.74 -9.31 12.25
C VAL A 927 -40.51 -8.87 10.80
N ASP A 928 -39.83 -9.70 10.00
CA ASP A 928 -39.59 -9.36 8.60
C ASP A 928 -40.89 -9.36 7.81
N ILE A 929 -41.72 -10.41 7.92
CA ILE A 929 -43.03 -10.49 7.27
C ILE A 929 -43.90 -9.27 7.58
N TYR A 930 -44.02 -8.89 8.86
CA TYR A 930 -44.79 -7.71 9.27
C TYR A 930 -44.21 -6.41 8.68
N HIS A 931 -42.88 -6.24 8.70
CA HIS A 931 -42.19 -5.08 8.11
C HIS A 931 -42.43 -4.97 6.60
N TYR A 932 -42.29 -6.08 5.85
CA TYR A 932 -42.51 -6.06 4.41
C TYR A 932 -43.98 -5.75 4.07
N ALA A 933 -44.96 -6.38 4.74
CA ALA A 933 -46.38 -6.09 4.50
C ALA A 933 -46.76 -4.64 4.89
N ASN A 934 -46.49 -4.24 6.13
CA ASN A 934 -46.99 -2.97 6.68
C ASN A 934 -46.06 -1.77 6.47
N GLU A 935 -44.74 -1.91 6.56
CA GLU A 935 -43.82 -0.76 6.42
C GLU A 935 -43.44 -0.52 4.95
N VAL A 936 -43.11 -1.58 4.18
CA VAL A 936 -42.74 -1.49 2.76
C VAL A 936 -43.96 -1.38 1.85
N TYR A 937 -44.70 -2.49 1.68
CA TYR A 937 -45.71 -2.60 0.63
C TYR A 937 -47.01 -1.84 0.93
N LYS A 938 -47.36 -1.67 2.21
CA LYS A 938 -48.63 -1.08 2.67
C LYS A 938 -49.83 -1.92 2.24
N VAL A 939 -49.72 -3.24 2.38
CA VAL A 939 -50.79 -4.21 2.15
C VAL A 939 -51.29 -4.86 3.43
N ASN A 940 -52.49 -5.45 3.40
CA ASN A 940 -53.09 -6.07 4.56
C ASN A 940 -52.34 -7.34 5.00
N TYR A 941 -51.54 -7.25 6.07
CA TYR A 941 -50.76 -8.37 6.62
C TYR A 941 -51.60 -9.55 7.14
N LYS A 942 -52.93 -9.44 7.18
CA LYS A 942 -53.83 -10.57 7.48
C LYS A 942 -54.21 -11.39 6.25
N GLN A 943 -53.93 -10.90 5.04
CA GLN A 943 -54.27 -11.56 3.77
C GLN A 943 -53.06 -12.21 3.08
N ILE A 944 -51.85 -12.03 3.61
CA ILE A 944 -50.62 -12.61 3.07
C ILE A 944 -50.52 -14.12 3.35
N ASN A 945 -49.65 -14.80 2.60
CA ASN A 945 -49.43 -16.24 2.67
C ASN A 945 -47.98 -16.64 2.30
N HIS A 946 -47.72 -17.94 2.14
CA HIS A 946 -46.41 -18.46 1.70
C HIS A 946 -45.87 -17.75 0.46
N THR A 947 -46.71 -17.53 -0.55
CA THR A 947 -46.35 -16.83 -1.79
C THR A 947 -45.84 -15.41 -1.51
N PHE A 948 -46.35 -14.75 -0.47
CA PHE A 948 -45.89 -13.42 -0.07
C PHE A 948 -44.46 -13.45 0.50
N LEU A 949 -44.17 -14.40 1.39
CA LEU A 949 -42.82 -14.59 1.94
C LEU A 949 -41.81 -14.91 0.83
N THR A 950 -42.11 -15.88 -0.05
CA THR A 950 -41.18 -16.32 -1.08
C THR A 950 -40.99 -15.28 -2.20
N THR A 951 -42.05 -14.56 -2.58
CA THR A 951 -42.04 -13.68 -3.77
C THR A 951 -41.75 -12.21 -3.45
N TYR A 952 -42.20 -11.71 -2.29
CA TYR A 952 -42.16 -10.27 -1.98
C TYR A 952 -41.26 -9.90 -0.80
N CYS A 953 -41.00 -10.80 0.15
CA CYS A 953 -40.06 -10.57 1.27
C CYS A 953 -38.57 -10.73 0.87
N ASN A 954 -38.20 -10.25 -0.33
CA ASN A 954 -36.80 -10.18 -0.76
C ASN A 954 -36.38 -8.73 -1.06
N GLU A 955 -35.08 -8.46 -0.89
CA GLU A 955 -34.48 -7.13 -1.06
C GLU A 955 -34.62 -6.58 -2.49
N THR A 956 -34.68 -7.44 -3.51
CA THR A 956 -34.80 -6.99 -4.91
C THR A 956 -36.18 -6.39 -5.19
N ALA A 957 -37.25 -7.12 -4.85
CA ALA A 957 -38.63 -6.66 -4.99
C ALA A 957 -38.88 -5.40 -4.15
N LYS A 958 -38.43 -5.38 -2.89
CA LYS A 958 -38.49 -4.20 -2.01
C LYS A 958 -37.85 -2.96 -2.64
N ARG A 959 -36.63 -3.08 -3.19
CA ARG A 959 -35.94 -1.95 -3.83
C ARG A 959 -36.69 -1.44 -5.06
N MET A 960 -37.18 -2.34 -5.92
CA MET A 960 -37.98 -1.97 -7.10
C MET A 960 -39.26 -1.23 -6.70
N TYR A 961 -39.98 -1.75 -5.69
CA TYR A 961 -41.23 -1.15 -5.21
C TYR A 961 -41.02 0.21 -4.52
N LEU A 962 -39.98 0.34 -3.68
CA LEU A 962 -39.63 1.62 -3.05
C LEU A 962 -39.17 2.66 -4.08
N ASN A 963 -38.43 2.25 -5.10
CA ASN A 963 -38.05 3.11 -6.21
C ASN A 963 -39.26 3.57 -7.03
N TYR A 964 -40.22 2.69 -7.31
CA TYR A 964 -41.50 3.07 -7.93
C TYR A 964 -42.28 4.06 -7.07
N ARG A 965 -42.39 3.84 -5.76
CA ARG A 965 -43.06 4.79 -4.85
C ARG A 965 -42.34 6.13 -4.75
N ARG A 966 -41.01 6.17 -4.82
CA ARG A 966 -40.22 7.41 -4.86
C ARG A 966 -40.42 8.15 -6.18
N PHE A 967 -40.41 7.44 -7.31
CA PHE A 967 -40.74 7.96 -8.64
C PHE A 967 -42.13 8.62 -8.69
N GLN A 968 -43.13 8.00 -8.09
CA GLN A 968 -44.51 8.52 -8.09
C GLN A 968 -44.72 9.70 -7.11
N ARG A 969 -43.99 9.76 -6.00
CA ARG A 969 -44.28 10.71 -4.89
C ARG A 969 -43.45 11.98 -4.86
N SER A 970 -42.26 11.97 -5.45
CA SER A 970 -41.32 13.09 -5.40
C SER A 970 -41.18 13.73 -6.79
N ALA A 971 -41.04 15.06 -6.89
CA ALA A 971 -40.72 15.68 -8.17
C ALA A 971 -39.27 15.34 -8.57
N TYR A 972 -39.00 15.35 -9.87
CA TYR A 972 -37.65 15.09 -10.38
C TYR A 972 -36.61 16.00 -9.73
N ILE A 973 -36.94 17.28 -9.54
CA ILE A 973 -36.07 18.27 -8.89
C ILE A 973 -35.80 17.92 -7.42
N ASP A 974 -36.78 17.38 -6.68
CA ASP A 974 -36.61 16.96 -5.28
C ASP A 974 -35.68 15.75 -5.18
N VAL A 975 -35.88 14.73 -6.04
CA VAL A 975 -35.05 13.52 -6.04
C VAL A 975 -33.63 13.82 -6.55
N GLN A 976 -33.49 14.77 -7.47
CA GLN A 976 -32.20 15.27 -7.91
C GLN A 976 -31.50 16.05 -6.77
N ALA A 977 -32.19 16.97 -6.09
CA ALA A 977 -31.63 17.72 -4.97
C ALA A 977 -31.25 16.84 -3.76
N GLU A 978 -32.09 15.85 -3.39
CA GLU A 978 -31.74 14.85 -2.37
C GLU A 978 -30.44 14.11 -2.75
N TRP A 979 -30.32 13.72 -4.02
CA TRP A 979 -29.13 13.02 -4.51
C TRP A 979 -27.89 13.91 -4.59
N GLU A 980 -28.01 15.16 -5.04
CA GLU A 980 -26.91 16.10 -5.16
C GLU A 980 -26.40 16.54 -3.78
N ASN A 981 -27.30 16.80 -2.82
CA ASN A 981 -26.93 17.14 -1.45
C ASN A 981 -26.21 15.96 -0.76
N GLU A 982 -26.77 14.75 -0.80
CA GLU A 982 -26.13 13.57 -0.21
C GLU A 982 -24.81 13.20 -0.92
N LEU A 983 -24.68 13.48 -2.22
CA LEU A 983 -23.40 13.31 -2.92
C LEU A 983 -22.38 14.40 -2.57
N SER A 984 -22.79 15.65 -2.35
CA SER A 984 -21.85 16.71 -1.92
C SER A 984 -21.36 16.40 -0.51
N GLU A 985 -22.26 16.17 0.44
CA GLU A 985 -21.91 15.79 1.81
C GLU A 985 -20.99 14.56 1.85
N ALA A 986 -21.27 13.55 1.01
CA ALA A 986 -20.40 12.39 0.88
C ALA A 986 -19.06 12.67 0.18
N ASN A 987 -19.01 13.60 -0.76
CA ASN A 987 -17.78 14.00 -1.45
C ASN A 987 -16.86 14.84 -0.54
N ASP A 988 -17.46 15.65 0.31
CA ASP A 988 -16.78 16.66 1.13
C ASP A 988 -16.32 16.08 2.48
N VAL A 989 -16.95 15.01 2.96
CA VAL A 989 -16.73 14.43 4.30
C VAL A 989 -16.32 12.95 4.30
N LEU A 990 -16.64 12.15 3.25
CA LEU A 990 -16.49 10.69 3.29
C LEU A 990 -15.41 10.15 2.33
N PRO A 991 -14.72 9.04 2.68
CA PRO A 991 -13.80 8.37 1.77
C PRO A 991 -14.48 7.95 0.46
N THR A 992 -13.74 7.92 -0.66
CA THR A 992 -14.30 7.63 -2.01
C THR A 992 -15.14 6.37 -2.05
N LYS A 993 -14.81 5.36 -1.23
CA LYS A 993 -15.58 4.14 -1.12
C LYS A 993 -16.99 4.35 -0.54
N ASP A 994 -17.13 5.15 0.49
CA ASP A 994 -18.43 5.43 1.12
C ASP A 994 -19.24 6.43 0.28
N TYR A 995 -18.57 7.38 -0.38
CA TYR A 995 -19.15 8.14 -1.50
C TYR A 995 -19.71 7.21 -2.60
N LEU A 996 -18.96 6.19 -3.03
CA LEU A 996 -19.43 5.21 -4.02
C LEU A 996 -20.61 4.38 -3.50
N LYS A 997 -20.61 3.96 -2.22
CA LYS A 997 -21.76 3.29 -1.60
C LYS A 997 -22.99 4.20 -1.62
N ILE A 998 -22.85 5.48 -1.29
CA ILE A 998 -23.93 6.47 -1.33
C ILE A 998 -24.42 6.65 -2.77
N ARG A 999 -23.54 6.96 -3.74
CA ARG A 999 -23.88 7.09 -5.17
C ARG A 999 -24.63 5.88 -5.76
N ASP A 1000 -24.28 4.68 -5.32
CA ASP A 1000 -24.80 3.41 -5.85
C ASP A 1000 -25.96 2.82 -5.03
N GLN A 1001 -26.42 3.47 -3.94
CA GLN A 1001 -27.62 3.06 -3.22
C GLN A 1001 -28.82 2.99 -4.18
N ALA A 1002 -29.70 2.02 -3.94
CA ALA A 1002 -30.88 1.78 -4.78
C ALA A 1002 -31.74 3.05 -4.99
N LYS A 1003 -31.86 3.89 -3.95
CA LYS A 1003 -32.70 5.09 -3.95
C LYS A 1003 -32.28 6.17 -4.97
N HIS A 1004 -30.99 6.27 -5.30
CA HIS A 1004 -30.49 7.23 -6.29
C HIS A 1004 -30.50 6.69 -7.73
N ARG A 1005 -30.81 5.39 -7.91
CA ARG A 1005 -31.04 4.80 -9.24
C ARG A 1005 -32.29 5.38 -9.92
N VAL A 1006 -33.17 6.02 -9.14
CA VAL A 1006 -34.36 6.74 -9.62
C VAL A 1006 -33.96 7.89 -10.56
N VAL A 1007 -33.04 8.79 -10.18
CA VAL A 1007 -32.75 10.03 -10.93
C VAL A 1007 -32.41 9.76 -12.41
N PHE A 1008 -31.47 8.87 -12.68
CA PHE A 1008 -31.05 8.58 -14.05
C PHE A 1008 -32.11 7.80 -14.84
N ALA A 1009 -32.84 6.88 -14.19
CA ALA A 1009 -33.90 6.12 -14.86
C ALA A 1009 -35.14 7.00 -15.14
N TYR A 1010 -35.43 7.98 -14.30
CA TYR A 1010 -36.46 9.00 -14.50
C TYR A 1010 -36.14 9.83 -15.73
N ARG A 1011 -34.91 10.36 -15.81
CA ARG A 1011 -34.43 11.13 -16.97
C ARG A 1011 -34.46 10.30 -18.26
N LEU A 1012 -34.13 9.00 -18.18
CA LEU A 1012 -34.23 8.08 -19.31
C LEU A 1012 -35.68 7.91 -19.80
N LEU A 1013 -36.63 7.70 -18.89
CA LEU A 1013 -38.05 7.57 -19.24
C LEU A 1013 -38.62 8.87 -19.85
N ALA A 1014 -38.29 10.02 -19.26
CA ALA A 1014 -38.68 11.33 -19.76
C ALA A 1014 -38.15 11.60 -21.19
N GLU A 1015 -36.89 11.25 -21.46
CA GLU A 1015 -36.29 11.32 -22.81
C GLU A 1015 -37.00 10.39 -23.81
N MET A 1016 -37.38 9.17 -23.39
CA MET A 1016 -38.12 8.22 -24.24
C MET A 1016 -39.54 8.69 -24.56
N LEU A 1017 -40.16 9.45 -23.65
CA LEU A 1017 -41.46 10.09 -23.85
C LEU A 1017 -41.37 11.47 -24.52
N GLN A 1018 -40.15 12.01 -24.70
CA GLN A 1018 -39.89 13.36 -25.22
C GLN A 1018 -40.51 14.49 -24.38
N ILE A 1019 -40.55 14.29 -23.06
CA ILE A 1019 -41.07 15.25 -22.08
C ILE A 1019 -39.92 15.76 -21.21
N ASP A 1020 -39.97 17.02 -20.78
CA ASP A 1020 -39.02 17.53 -19.78
C ASP A 1020 -39.21 16.81 -18.42
N PRO A 1021 -38.15 16.34 -17.75
CA PRO A 1021 -38.26 15.64 -16.47
C PRO A 1021 -39.01 16.41 -15.35
N GLY A 1022 -38.94 17.75 -15.35
CA GLY A 1022 -39.68 18.60 -14.41
C GLY A 1022 -41.18 18.69 -14.73
N ASN A 1023 -41.56 18.56 -16.00
CA ASN A 1023 -42.94 18.65 -16.49
C ASN A 1023 -43.66 17.30 -16.59
N PHE A 1024 -43.11 16.25 -15.97
CA PHE A 1024 -43.68 14.90 -16.03
C PHE A 1024 -44.97 14.80 -15.20
N ASP A 1025 -46.10 14.60 -15.88
CA ASP A 1025 -47.40 14.35 -15.24
C ASP A 1025 -47.40 12.95 -14.58
N ARG A 1026 -47.77 12.92 -13.30
CA ARG A 1026 -47.67 11.75 -12.39
C ARG A 1026 -49.02 11.35 -11.81
N LEU A 1027 -50.13 11.84 -12.38
CA LEU A 1027 -51.45 11.81 -11.73
C LEU A 1027 -52.16 10.43 -11.61
N GLN A 1028 -51.57 9.31 -12.04
CA GLN A 1028 -52.16 7.98 -11.85
C GLN A 1028 -51.17 6.91 -11.35
N LEU A 1029 -51.32 6.53 -10.08
CA LEU A 1029 -50.72 5.32 -9.49
C LEU A 1029 -51.19 4.08 -10.27
N GLY A 1030 -50.23 3.29 -10.75
CA GLY A 1030 -50.49 2.10 -11.58
C GLY A 1030 -50.48 2.36 -13.10
N ALA A 1031 -50.29 3.59 -13.57
CA ALA A 1031 -50.23 3.91 -14.99
C ALA A 1031 -49.12 3.16 -15.74
N ALA A 1032 -49.41 2.81 -16.99
CA ALA A 1032 -48.46 2.25 -17.95
C ALA A 1032 -47.90 3.36 -18.85
N TYR A 1033 -46.64 3.20 -19.28
CA TYR A 1033 -45.94 4.15 -20.15
C TYR A 1033 -45.67 3.51 -21.50
N HIS A 1034 -46.24 4.08 -22.56
CA HIS A 1034 -46.06 3.60 -23.94
C HIS A 1034 -44.97 4.41 -24.65
N VAL A 1035 -44.04 3.72 -25.31
CA VAL A 1035 -42.89 4.34 -25.99
C VAL A 1035 -42.58 3.66 -27.33
N SER A 1036 -42.34 4.45 -28.37
CA SER A 1036 -41.95 3.91 -29.68
C SER A 1036 -40.53 3.32 -29.66
N GLU A 1037 -40.27 2.34 -30.55
CA GLU A 1037 -38.92 1.80 -30.77
C GLU A 1037 -37.90 2.92 -31.06
N LYS A 1038 -38.28 3.85 -31.94
CA LYS A 1038 -37.45 4.97 -32.37
C LYS A 1038 -36.99 5.82 -31.18
N ASN A 1039 -37.90 6.16 -30.27
CA ASN A 1039 -37.57 6.96 -29.10
C ASN A 1039 -36.72 6.20 -28.09
N LEU A 1040 -36.99 4.90 -27.88
CA LEU A 1040 -36.17 4.04 -27.03
C LEU A 1040 -34.72 4.00 -27.50
N GLN A 1041 -34.50 3.79 -28.81
CA GLN A 1041 -33.15 3.71 -29.36
C GLN A 1041 -32.45 5.08 -29.39
N ALA A 1042 -33.18 6.17 -29.65
CA ALA A 1042 -32.65 7.53 -29.54
C ALA A 1042 -32.20 7.87 -28.12
N ALA A 1043 -33.03 7.58 -27.11
CA ALA A 1043 -32.72 7.81 -25.70
C ALA A 1043 -31.54 6.94 -25.23
N TYR A 1044 -31.44 5.69 -25.71
CA TYR A 1044 -30.26 4.85 -25.48
C TYR A 1044 -28.99 5.51 -26.02
N SER A 1045 -28.97 5.91 -27.29
CA SER A 1045 -27.78 6.50 -27.92
C SER A 1045 -27.39 7.84 -27.29
N LYS A 1046 -28.37 8.62 -26.81
CA LYS A 1046 -28.14 9.93 -26.18
C LYS A 1046 -27.63 9.83 -24.74
N LEU A 1047 -28.23 8.96 -23.92
CA LEU A 1047 -28.02 8.94 -22.46
C LEU A 1047 -27.21 7.73 -21.96
N ILE A 1048 -27.37 6.57 -22.60
CA ILE A 1048 -26.77 5.31 -22.13
C ILE A 1048 -25.46 5.02 -22.87
N GLU A 1049 -25.42 5.14 -24.19
CA GLU A 1049 -24.24 4.76 -24.99
C GLU A 1049 -22.94 5.47 -24.55
N PRO A 1050 -22.90 6.80 -24.28
CA PRO A 1050 -21.70 7.47 -23.78
C PRO A 1050 -21.24 6.97 -22.39
N ASN A 1051 -22.15 6.37 -21.63
CA ASN A 1051 -21.95 5.96 -20.23
C ASN A 1051 -22.21 4.46 -19.99
N LEU A 1052 -22.17 3.64 -21.05
CA LEU A 1052 -22.70 2.27 -21.03
C LEU A 1052 -22.10 1.40 -19.94
N TYR A 1053 -20.79 1.52 -19.70
CA TYR A 1053 -20.10 0.80 -18.64
C TYR A 1053 -20.65 1.18 -17.24
N THR A 1054 -20.78 2.48 -16.97
CA THR A 1054 -21.30 3.02 -15.71
C THR A 1054 -22.76 2.61 -15.50
N ALA A 1055 -23.60 2.67 -16.54
CA ALA A 1055 -24.98 2.22 -16.46
C ALA A 1055 -25.08 0.72 -16.16
N LYS A 1056 -24.30 -0.13 -16.82
CA LYS A 1056 -24.31 -1.58 -16.57
C LYS A 1056 -23.81 -1.95 -15.17
N LEU A 1057 -22.87 -1.18 -14.60
CA LEU A 1057 -22.43 -1.35 -13.22
C LEU A 1057 -23.53 -0.90 -12.22
N ARG A 1058 -24.03 0.33 -12.36
CA ARG A 1058 -25.02 0.94 -11.45
C ARG A 1058 -26.36 0.19 -11.38
N TYR A 1059 -26.75 -0.46 -12.48
CA TYR A 1059 -27.98 -1.25 -12.59
C TYR A 1059 -27.71 -2.78 -12.67
N GLU A 1060 -26.49 -3.23 -12.40
CA GLU A 1060 -26.06 -4.64 -12.32
C GLU A 1060 -26.53 -5.49 -13.55
N ILE A 1061 -26.23 -5.01 -14.76
CA ILE A 1061 -26.74 -5.57 -16.02
C ILE A 1061 -25.74 -6.60 -16.58
N LYS A 1062 -26.00 -7.89 -16.32
CA LYS A 1062 -25.11 -9.05 -16.63
C LYS A 1062 -24.96 -9.41 -18.13
N GLN A 1063 -25.39 -8.55 -19.05
CA GLN A 1063 -25.49 -8.84 -20.47
C GLN A 1063 -24.11 -8.87 -21.16
N LYS A 1064 -23.74 -10.00 -21.79
CA LYS A 1064 -22.53 -10.11 -22.61
C LYS A 1064 -22.70 -9.31 -23.92
N VAL A 1065 -21.67 -8.58 -24.33
CA VAL A 1065 -21.67 -7.76 -25.56
C VAL A 1065 -20.55 -8.24 -26.46
N LYS A 1066 -20.86 -8.57 -27.71
CA LYS A 1066 -19.85 -8.90 -28.72
C LYS A 1066 -19.07 -7.63 -29.07
N ARG A 1067 -17.76 -7.75 -29.31
CA ARG A 1067 -16.95 -6.65 -29.81
C ARG A 1067 -16.74 -6.81 -31.31
N ASP A 1068 -16.68 -5.71 -32.04
CA ASP A 1068 -16.22 -5.70 -33.43
C ASP A 1068 -14.69 -5.90 -33.51
N GLU A 1069 -14.18 -5.97 -34.74
CA GLU A 1069 -12.75 -6.07 -35.05
C GLU A 1069 -11.89 -4.92 -34.50
N ASN A 1070 -12.51 -3.77 -34.18
CA ASN A 1070 -11.88 -2.60 -33.56
C ASN A 1070 -12.06 -2.56 -32.03
N GLY A 1071 -12.58 -3.65 -31.44
CA GLY A 1071 -12.84 -3.77 -30.00
C GLY A 1071 -14.05 -2.98 -29.48
N ARG A 1072 -14.84 -2.32 -30.34
CA ARG A 1072 -16.04 -1.56 -29.96
C ARG A 1072 -17.23 -2.49 -29.69
N PRO A 1073 -18.10 -2.18 -28.73
CA PRO A 1073 -19.27 -3.02 -28.44
C PRO A 1073 -20.29 -3.01 -29.60
N MET A 1074 -20.48 -4.15 -30.27
CA MET A 1074 -21.60 -4.35 -31.20
C MET A 1074 -22.91 -4.51 -30.41
N MET A 1075 -23.62 -3.40 -30.23
CA MET A 1075 -24.95 -3.38 -29.60
C MET A 1075 -26.03 -3.43 -30.69
N THR A 1076 -26.67 -4.60 -30.85
CA THR A 1076 -27.88 -4.71 -31.68
C THR A 1076 -29.06 -4.02 -30.98
N GLU A 1077 -30.08 -3.61 -31.74
CA GLU A 1077 -31.28 -2.96 -31.21
C GLU A 1077 -31.98 -3.78 -30.10
N ALA A 1078 -31.92 -5.12 -30.18
CA ALA A 1078 -32.39 -6.01 -29.12
C ALA A 1078 -31.50 -5.95 -27.86
N LEU A 1079 -30.17 -5.84 -28.01
CA LEU A 1079 -29.28 -5.69 -26.88
C LEU A 1079 -29.46 -4.34 -26.18
N LYS A 1080 -29.59 -3.24 -26.95
CA LYS A 1080 -29.87 -1.88 -26.46
C LYS A 1080 -31.18 -1.85 -25.65
N ARG A 1081 -32.26 -2.43 -26.20
CA ARG A 1081 -33.55 -2.60 -25.52
C ARG A 1081 -33.42 -3.26 -24.15
N ASN A 1082 -32.68 -4.37 -24.05
CA ASN A 1082 -32.53 -5.08 -22.79
C ASN A 1082 -31.77 -4.27 -21.72
N VAL A 1083 -30.84 -3.38 -22.12
CA VAL A 1083 -30.22 -2.41 -21.20
C VAL A 1083 -31.26 -1.41 -20.69
N VAL A 1084 -32.09 -0.84 -21.57
CA VAL A 1084 -33.19 0.07 -21.18
C VAL A 1084 -34.18 -0.63 -20.24
N LYS A 1085 -34.62 -1.86 -20.58
CA LYS A 1085 -35.51 -2.68 -19.72
C LYS A 1085 -34.96 -2.79 -18.29
N ALA A 1086 -33.69 -3.21 -18.15
CA ALA A 1086 -33.07 -3.40 -16.83
C ALA A 1086 -32.87 -2.09 -16.04
N ILE A 1087 -32.66 -0.95 -16.72
CA ILE A 1087 -32.54 0.36 -16.07
C ILE A 1087 -33.89 0.84 -15.54
N LEU A 1088 -34.96 0.73 -16.33
CA LEU A 1088 -36.30 1.13 -15.91
C LEU A 1088 -36.88 0.20 -14.84
N GLU A 1089 -36.63 -1.11 -14.93
CA GLU A 1089 -37.06 -2.09 -13.93
C GLU A 1089 -36.40 -1.84 -12.57
N LYS A 1090 -35.06 -1.71 -12.52
CA LYS A 1090 -34.34 -1.52 -11.25
C LYS A 1090 -34.33 -0.07 -10.76
N GLY A 1091 -34.48 0.89 -11.67
CA GLY A 1091 -34.46 2.32 -11.38
C GLY A 1091 -35.82 2.90 -11.00
N LEU A 1092 -36.90 2.46 -11.64
CA LEU A 1092 -38.27 2.96 -11.42
C LEU A 1092 -39.28 1.87 -11.04
N GLY A 1093 -38.90 0.59 -10.99
CA GLY A 1093 -39.84 -0.51 -10.75
C GLY A 1093 -40.75 -0.85 -11.94
N LEU A 1094 -40.45 -0.32 -13.14
CA LEU A 1094 -41.26 -0.51 -14.34
C LEU A 1094 -40.78 -1.72 -15.16
N ARG A 1095 -41.61 -2.75 -15.27
CA ARG A 1095 -41.34 -3.91 -16.12
C ARG A 1095 -41.80 -3.67 -17.55
N PHE A 1096 -41.09 -4.25 -18.51
CA PHE A 1096 -41.50 -4.27 -19.91
C PHE A 1096 -42.57 -5.36 -20.10
N VAL A 1097 -43.76 -4.97 -20.56
CA VAL A 1097 -44.84 -5.91 -20.87
C VAL A 1097 -44.71 -6.34 -22.34
N GLU A 1098 -44.62 -7.65 -22.59
CA GLU A 1098 -44.47 -8.18 -23.95
C GLU A 1098 -45.82 -8.18 -24.68
N VAL A 1099 -46.16 -7.04 -25.30
CA VAL A 1099 -47.33 -6.93 -26.17
C VAL A 1099 -47.10 -7.76 -27.45
N PRO A 1100 -47.98 -8.71 -27.82
CA PRO A 1100 -47.87 -9.46 -29.07
C PRO A 1100 -48.01 -8.51 -30.28
N GLY A 1101 -46.87 -8.25 -30.94
CA GLY A 1101 -46.77 -7.35 -32.08
C GLY A 1101 -46.30 -8.07 -33.34
N LYS A 1102 -47.13 -8.08 -34.38
CA LYS A 1102 -46.67 -8.41 -35.74
C LYS A 1102 -45.63 -7.37 -36.16
N LYS A 1103 -44.45 -7.81 -36.57
CA LYS A 1103 -43.51 -6.97 -37.33
C LYS A 1103 -44.08 -6.74 -38.73
N SER A 1104 -44.01 -5.52 -39.22
CA SER A 1104 -44.25 -5.17 -40.62
C SER A 1104 -42.98 -4.51 -41.15
N ASN A 1105 -42.48 -4.92 -42.32
CA ASN A 1105 -41.22 -4.41 -42.89
C ASN A 1105 -40.03 -4.37 -41.91
N ASN A 1106 -39.89 -5.40 -41.05
CA ASN A 1106 -38.92 -5.49 -39.95
C ASN A 1106 -39.05 -4.47 -38.80
N GLU A 1107 -40.01 -3.55 -38.86
CA GLU A 1107 -40.28 -2.57 -37.79
C GLU A 1107 -41.35 -3.07 -36.81
N PHE A 1108 -41.27 -2.61 -35.56
CA PHE A 1108 -42.28 -2.84 -34.53
C PHE A 1108 -43.41 -1.82 -34.71
N VAL A 1109 -44.60 -2.29 -35.11
CA VAL A 1109 -45.77 -1.44 -35.43
C VAL A 1109 -46.53 -0.97 -34.17
N LYS A 1110 -46.27 -1.59 -33.01
CA LYS A 1110 -46.86 -1.21 -31.71
C LYS A 1110 -45.79 -0.60 -30.80
N GLU A 1111 -46.21 0.33 -29.96
CA GLU A 1111 -45.40 0.89 -28.88
C GLU A 1111 -45.10 -0.16 -27.80
N HIS A 1112 -43.96 0.01 -27.14
CA HIS A 1112 -43.55 -0.81 -26.00
C HIS A 1112 -44.20 -0.28 -24.74
N GLU A 1113 -44.75 -1.18 -23.91
CA GLU A 1113 -45.34 -0.82 -22.63
C GLU A 1113 -44.36 -1.07 -21.48
N PHE A 1114 -44.17 -0.04 -20.65
CA PHE A 1114 -43.47 -0.11 -19.37
C PHE A 1114 -44.46 0.11 -18.23
N SER A 1115 -44.64 -0.90 -17.38
CA SER A 1115 -45.78 -1.01 -16.47
C SER A 1115 -45.31 -1.41 -15.07
N PRO A 1116 -45.87 -0.85 -13.98
CA PRO A 1116 -45.45 -1.12 -12.60
C PRO A 1116 -46.04 -2.43 -12.07
N GLU A 1117 -45.78 -3.54 -12.77
CA GLU A 1117 -46.43 -4.84 -12.52
C GLU A 1117 -46.28 -5.31 -11.07
N LEU A 1118 -45.10 -5.15 -10.46
CA LEU A 1118 -44.88 -5.50 -9.05
C LEU A 1118 -45.80 -4.71 -8.09
N TRP A 1119 -46.14 -3.46 -8.40
CA TRP A 1119 -47.07 -2.68 -7.60
C TRP A 1119 -48.51 -3.16 -7.83
N LYS A 1120 -48.90 -3.40 -9.10
CA LYS A 1120 -50.24 -3.88 -9.44
C LYS A 1120 -50.53 -5.26 -8.83
N GLU A 1121 -49.60 -6.19 -8.98
CA GLU A 1121 -49.68 -7.57 -8.50
C GLU A 1121 -49.86 -7.61 -6.97
N VAL A 1122 -48.99 -6.92 -6.22
CA VAL A 1122 -49.05 -6.85 -4.75
C VAL A 1122 -50.36 -6.24 -4.24
N HIS A 1123 -50.83 -5.13 -4.83
CA HIS A 1123 -52.06 -4.47 -4.37
C HIS A 1123 -53.34 -5.16 -4.85
N ALA A 1124 -53.32 -5.83 -6.00
CA ALA A 1124 -54.45 -6.64 -6.47
C ALA A 1124 -54.61 -7.94 -5.66
N THR A 1125 -53.50 -8.55 -5.21
CA THR A 1125 -53.54 -9.82 -4.46
C THR A 1125 -53.83 -9.65 -2.96
N TYR A 1126 -53.26 -8.63 -2.31
CA TYR A 1126 -53.30 -8.52 -0.83
C TYR A 1126 -54.04 -7.29 -0.28
N GLY A 1127 -54.57 -6.43 -1.17
CA GLY A 1127 -55.30 -5.21 -0.82
C GLY A 1127 -54.47 -4.16 -0.08
N PRO A 1128 -54.95 -2.91 0.04
CA PRO A 1128 -54.30 -1.91 0.88
C PRO A 1128 -54.44 -2.25 2.37
N VAL A 1129 -53.55 -1.70 3.21
CA VAL A 1129 -53.82 -1.59 4.65
C VAL A 1129 -55.09 -0.78 4.86
N VAL A 1130 -56.06 -1.37 5.59
CA VAL A 1130 -57.29 -0.73 6.07
C VAL A 1130 -57.01 0.00 7.39
#